data_AF-A0A4P8R5S8-F1
#
_entry.id   AF-A0A4P8R5S8-F1
#
_cell.length_a   1.000
_cell.length_b   1.000
_cell.length_c   1.000
_cell.angle_alpha   90.00
_cell.angle_beta   90.00
_cell.angle_gamma   90.00
#
_symmetry.space_group_name_H-M   'P 1'
#
loop_
_entity.id
_entity.type
_entity.pdbx_description
1 polymer ?
#
loop_
_entity_poly.entity_id
_entity_poly.type
_entity_poly.pdbx_seq_one_letter_code
_entity_poly.pdbx_strand_id
1 'polypeptide(L)'
;MRVARPRGSRHRHGRDDALVVHVGAEPERRLVARRPRGVDELHAHPAVGGALGLVQDREDVLDAGLRGRRRDVPDRRVPEARELALVVDERQEVVDLQRDGQMALDGQRHRDAALLAGLDAQHDDVRPGRRERLAEPDLGHRRVVARAQRPRRDERDRDDAGCRHRDERADEARMLHAQQGIPRARAMAAVDSRRARVPSLASRAMATESPADRLARVLRVPTAATDGVPDAAGLRTLRDLLVELYPGAFAALEVELVAEHTILARWPGASRDEPALLMAHQDVVPPGDGWTHGPFDGAIVDGVVWGRGAIDDKGSLVGILEAIEALVGEGFAPARDVWLVLGHDEETLGGGARAAVEALATRGVAFAFALDEGGAVVDPPVPGVAVPAAMVGTSERGVAMLRLAVDEHGGHASTPPRMPATAILARAVVRASRARFPERLTPTTVRMLRTLGAHAREPYRALLTRADVLSPVLRRIMAANPETRATITTTASVTRLRAGTAANAIAERAEATVNVRLAQGTSIADVVRILRRAIRDERVAIDVVHGHEASPTSPTDGRGWDAIVAATAREHPGAVLSPYVMLGASDGRHAHRVTDRVYRFTPFVLTSELRACLHARDERIPVEAFERGVRWYRRLLEAC
;
A
#
# COMPACT_ATOMS: atom_id res chain seq x y z
N MET A 1 -49.19 16.99 -19.81
CA MET A 1 -50.30 16.55 -20.69
C MET A 1 -50.32 17.46 -21.91
N ARG A 2 -50.56 16.92 -23.13
CA ARG A 2 -50.22 17.51 -24.46
C ARG A 2 -48.69 17.54 -24.71
N VAL A 3 -48.06 17.01 -25.78
CA VAL A 3 -48.41 16.56 -27.16
C VAL A 3 -48.52 17.77 -28.14
N ALA A 4 -47.82 17.86 -29.30
CA ALA A 4 -46.86 16.98 -30.00
C ALA A 4 -45.86 17.77 -30.90
N ARG A 5 -44.88 17.07 -31.52
CA ARG A 5 -44.10 17.53 -32.70
C ARG A 5 -44.78 17.07 -34.02
N PRO A 6 -44.69 17.85 -35.12
CA PRO A 6 -44.94 17.38 -36.49
C PRO A 6 -43.67 16.82 -37.18
N ARG A 7 -43.83 16.20 -38.35
CA ARG A 7 -42.77 15.62 -39.22
C ARG A 7 -42.47 16.52 -40.43
N GLY A 8 -41.31 16.36 -41.06
CA GLY A 8 -41.01 16.94 -42.38
C GLY A 8 -39.86 16.19 -43.09
N SER A 9 -40.06 15.73 -44.33
CA SER A 9 -39.08 14.92 -45.08
C SER A 9 -39.30 14.93 -46.60
N ARG A 10 -38.24 15.15 -47.40
CA ARG A 10 -38.07 14.88 -48.85
C ARG A 10 -36.58 15.15 -49.18
N HIS A 11 -35.78 14.18 -49.67
CA HIS A 11 -35.65 13.65 -51.05
C HIS A 11 -34.63 14.45 -51.91
N ARG A 12 -33.49 13.85 -52.31
CA ARG A 12 -33.20 13.12 -53.59
C ARG A 12 -33.00 14.09 -54.79
N HIS A 13 -32.07 13.94 -55.73
CA HIS A 13 -30.99 12.98 -56.06
C HIS A 13 -29.80 13.80 -56.67
N GLY A 14 -28.59 13.31 -56.95
CA GLY A 14 -27.97 11.97 -56.84
C GLY A 14 -26.92 11.77 -57.95
N ARG A 15 -26.36 10.54 -58.06
CA ARG A 15 -25.48 10.02 -59.12
C ARG A 15 -24.04 10.52 -59.21
N ASP A 16 -23.04 9.71 -59.59
CA ASP A 16 -22.82 8.23 -59.64
C ASP A 16 -21.26 8.08 -59.56
N ASP A 17 -20.53 6.95 -59.64
CA ASP A 17 -20.79 5.54 -60.01
C ASP A 17 -19.70 4.61 -59.38
N ALA A 18 -19.79 3.30 -59.64
CA ALA A 18 -18.71 2.33 -59.96
C ALA A 18 -17.45 2.14 -59.04
N LEU A 19 -16.93 0.92 -58.80
CA LEU A 19 -17.30 -0.49 -59.07
C LEU A 19 -16.41 -1.35 -58.08
N VAL A 20 -16.88 -2.38 -57.33
CA VAL A 20 -17.10 -3.81 -57.75
C VAL A 20 -15.78 -4.58 -58.01
N VAL A 21 -15.55 -5.87 -57.67
CA VAL A 21 -16.19 -6.95 -56.84
C VAL A 21 -15.16 -8.13 -56.77
N HIS A 22 -15.25 -9.31 -56.12
CA HIS A 22 -16.31 -10.15 -55.52
C HIS A 22 -15.78 -11.04 -54.36
N VAL A 23 -16.45 -12.18 -54.12
CA VAL A 23 -16.07 -13.36 -53.33
C VAL A 23 -16.23 -14.59 -54.25
N GLY A 24 -15.52 -15.69 -53.99
CA GLY A 24 -15.74 -17.01 -54.64
C GLY A 24 -15.75 -18.14 -53.59
N ALA A 25 -16.46 -19.24 -53.85
CA ALA A 25 -16.77 -20.25 -52.83
C ALA A 25 -16.89 -21.70 -53.36
N GLU A 26 -16.69 -22.67 -52.45
CA GLU A 26 -17.14 -24.09 -52.49
C GLU A 26 -16.52 -25.01 -53.59
N PRO A 27 -16.41 -26.36 -53.40
CA PRO A 27 -17.43 -27.26 -52.84
C PRO A 27 -17.04 -28.35 -51.82
N GLU A 28 -18.06 -28.86 -51.11
CA GLU A 28 -18.07 -29.98 -50.14
C GLU A 28 -17.35 -31.30 -50.54
N ARG A 29 -16.93 -32.07 -49.51
CA ARG A 29 -17.29 -33.50 -49.38
C ARG A 29 -17.65 -33.91 -47.93
N ARG A 30 -18.56 -34.88 -47.81
CA ARG A 30 -19.27 -35.33 -46.59
C ARG A 30 -18.42 -36.16 -45.61
N LEU A 31 -18.83 -36.15 -44.32
CA LEU A 31 -19.18 -37.40 -43.60
C LEU A 31 -20.29 -37.15 -42.56
N VAL A 32 -20.76 -38.19 -41.86
CA VAL A 32 -22.11 -38.25 -41.25
C VAL A 32 -22.08 -38.52 -39.74
N ALA A 33 -22.94 -37.80 -38.99
CA ALA A 33 -23.44 -38.22 -37.67
C ALA A 33 -24.91 -37.80 -37.49
N ARG A 34 -25.72 -38.59 -36.78
CA ARG A 34 -27.19 -38.41 -36.66
C ARG A 34 -27.61 -37.72 -35.36
N ARG A 35 -28.66 -36.89 -35.44
CA ARG A 35 -29.56 -36.53 -34.33
C ARG A 35 -30.89 -37.27 -34.46
N PRO A 36 -31.57 -37.60 -33.34
CA PRO A 36 -33.03 -37.58 -33.24
C PRO A 36 -33.55 -36.17 -32.82
N ARG A 37 -34.87 -35.93 -32.91
CA ARG A 37 -35.54 -34.67 -32.53
C ARG A 37 -36.75 -34.93 -31.62
N GLY A 38 -37.17 -33.89 -30.90
CA GLY A 38 -38.49 -33.78 -30.27
C GLY A 38 -38.48 -33.95 -28.74
N VAL A 39 -39.44 -33.37 -27.98
CA VAL A 39 -40.63 -32.57 -28.35
C VAL A 39 -40.96 -31.53 -27.26
N ASP A 40 -41.35 -30.31 -27.70
CA ASP A 40 -42.13 -29.23 -27.06
C ASP A 40 -41.74 -28.56 -25.72
N GLU A 41 -42.51 -27.51 -25.40
CA GLU A 41 -42.29 -26.42 -24.43
C GLU A 41 -43.00 -26.66 -23.08
N LEU A 42 -42.54 -25.99 -22.00
CA LEU A 42 -43.43 -25.33 -21.00
C LEU A 42 -42.64 -24.51 -19.95
N HIS A 43 -43.38 -23.78 -19.11
CA HIS A 43 -42.87 -22.76 -18.18
C HIS A 43 -42.38 -23.27 -16.81
N ALA A 44 -41.59 -22.40 -16.15
CA ALA A 44 -41.49 -22.16 -14.70
C ALA A 44 -40.52 -22.98 -13.81
N HIS A 45 -39.93 -22.25 -12.86
CA HIS A 45 -39.33 -22.70 -11.59
C HIS A 45 -40.43 -23.14 -10.58
N PRO A 46 -40.13 -23.75 -9.39
CA PRO A 46 -38.81 -23.94 -8.74
C PRO A 46 -38.55 -25.35 -8.12
N ALA A 47 -37.38 -25.47 -7.46
CA ALA A 47 -37.12 -26.19 -6.19
C ALA A 47 -37.06 -27.73 -6.07
N VAL A 48 -35.93 -28.17 -5.47
CA VAL A 48 -35.76 -29.25 -4.45
C VAL A 48 -35.91 -30.73 -4.86
N GLY A 49 -34.97 -31.54 -4.36
CA GLY A 49 -34.92 -33.01 -4.45
C GLY A 49 -33.62 -33.50 -5.14
N GLY A 50 -32.91 -34.53 -4.67
CA GLY A 50 -33.10 -35.35 -3.47
C GLY A 50 -32.70 -36.80 -3.73
N ALA A 51 -31.55 -37.25 -3.22
CA ALA A 51 -31.07 -38.62 -3.41
C ALA A 51 -30.18 -39.11 -2.25
N LEU A 52 -30.82 -39.65 -1.20
CA LEU A 52 -30.18 -40.55 -0.23
C LEU A 52 -30.61 -41.97 -0.59
N GLY A 53 -29.64 -42.85 -0.86
CA GLY A 53 -29.83 -44.28 -1.08
C GLY A 53 -29.34 -45.08 0.13
N LEU A 54 -30.05 -46.16 0.48
CA LEU A 54 -29.94 -46.80 1.79
C LEU A 54 -28.87 -47.90 1.90
N VAL A 55 -28.57 -48.21 3.17
CA VAL A 55 -27.70 -49.28 3.67
C VAL A 55 -28.37 -50.65 3.47
N GLN A 56 -27.57 -51.72 3.32
CA GLN A 56 -27.95 -53.02 3.87
C GLN A 56 -26.75 -53.86 4.33
N ASP A 57 -26.66 -53.98 5.66
CA ASP A 57 -26.23 -55.08 6.52
C ASP A 57 -25.19 -56.12 6.06
N ARG A 58 -24.20 -56.33 6.95
CA ARG A 58 -23.84 -57.66 7.46
C ARG A 58 -23.23 -57.55 8.86
N GLU A 59 -23.79 -58.29 9.81
CA GLU A 59 -23.15 -58.59 11.08
C GLU A 59 -22.16 -59.75 10.90
N ASP A 60 -21.10 -59.80 11.72
CA ASP A 60 -20.79 -61.03 12.45
C ASP A 60 -19.80 -60.81 13.62
N VAL A 61 -20.30 -61.19 14.79
CA VAL A 61 -19.71 -61.44 16.11
C VAL A 61 -18.19 -61.68 16.19
N LEU A 62 -17.51 -60.98 17.13
CA LEU A 62 -16.81 -61.62 18.27
C LEU A 62 -16.39 -60.60 19.35
N ASP A 63 -16.86 -60.82 20.58
CA ASP A 63 -16.44 -60.11 21.81
C ASP A 63 -15.47 -60.98 22.63
N ALA A 64 -14.43 -60.35 23.20
CA ALA A 64 -13.42 -60.97 24.05
C ALA A 64 -12.60 -59.92 24.83
N GLY A 65 -13.24 -59.13 25.70
CA GLY A 65 -12.50 -58.25 26.61
C GLY A 65 -11.70 -59.02 27.68
N LEU A 66 -10.57 -58.47 28.15
CA LEU A 66 -10.14 -58.55 29.57
C LEU A 66 -8.87 -57.72 29.89
N ARG A 67 -8.99 -56.87 30.92
CA ARG A 67 -7.98 -56.46 31.93
C ARG A 67 -6.48 -56.56 31.56
N GLY A 68 -5.92 -55.43 31.14
CA GLY A 68 -4.78 -54.73 31.75
C GLY A 68 -3.50 -55.48 32.15
N ARG A 69 -2.35 -54.97 31.70
CA ARG A 69 -1.05 -55.20 32.35
C ARG A 69 -0.10 -54.03 32.09
N ARG A 70 0.52 -53.47 33.14
CA ARG A 70 1.70 -52.58 32.99
C ARG A 70 2.87 -53.41 32.47
N ARG A 71 3.67 -52.84 31.57
CA ARG A 71 5.09 -53.20 31.36
C ARG A 71 5.87 -51.96 30.96
N ASP A 72 6.96 -51.71 31.67
CA ASP A 72 8.01 -50.75 31.35
C ASP A 72 8.94 -51.30 30.25
N VAL A 73 10.14 -50.70 30.10
CA VAL A 73 11.31 -51.12 29.26
C VAL A 73 11.32 -50.56 27.82
N PRO A 74 12.39 -49.84 27.39
CA PRO A 74 13.35 -49.07 28.18
C PRO A 74 13.72 -47.69 27.56
N ASP A 75 14.60 -46.96 28.25
CA ASP A 75 15.36 -45.82 27.71
C ASP A 75 16.13 -46.18 26.42
N ARG A 76 16.19 -45.23 25.47
CA ARG A 76 17.06 -45.26 24.29
C ARG A 76 17.77 -43.92 24.13
N ARG A 77 19.02 -43.90 24.57
CA ARG A 77 19.98 -42.80 24.42
C ARG A 77 20.04 -42.26 22.99
N VAL A 78 19.94 -40.94 22.86
CA VAL A 78 20.22 -40.20 21.62
C VAL A 78 21.72 -39.86 21.59
N PRO A 79 22.46 -40.08 20.48
CA PRO A 79 23.84 -39.63 20.36
C PRO A 79 23.94 -38.10 20.26
N GLU A 80 24.93 -37.52 20.93
CA GLU A 80 25.18 -36.08 20.95
C GLU A 80 25.61 -35.57 19.55
N ALA A 81 24.93 -34.54 19.06
CA ALA A 81 25.39 -33.77 17.90
C ALA A 81 26.27 -32.61 18.39
N ARG A 82 27.52 -32.57 17.95
CA ARG A 82 28.48 -31.51 18.31
C ARG A 82 28.02 -30.16 17.75
N GLU A 83 27.98 -29.14 18.60
CA GLU A 83 27.87 -27.76 18.15
C GLU A 83 29.12 -27.38 17.34
N LEU A 84 28.90 -26.67 16.23
CA LEU A 84 29.94 -26.05 15.43
C LEU A 84 29.68 -24.54 15.46
N ALA A 85 30.23 -23.88 16.48
CA ALA A 85 30.07 -22.45 16.68
C ALA A 85 30.72 -21.68 15.52
N LEU A 86 29.88 -21.05 14.70
CA LEU A 86 30.32 -20.25 13.55
C LEU A 86 29.93 -18.79 13.84
N VAL A 87 30.88 -18.05 14.42
CA VAL A 87 30.71 -16.62 14.71
C VAL A 87 30.76 -15.86 13.39
N VAL A 88 29.68 -15.15 13.08
CA VAL A 88 29.60 -14.20 11.96
C VAL A 88 29.53 -12.80 12.56
N ASP A 89 30.45 -11.92 12.16
CA ASP A 89 30.47 -10.53 12.62
C ASP A 89 29.69 -9.65 11.64
N GLU A 90 28.43 -9.39 11.97
CA GLU A 90 27.48 -8.65 11.11
C GLU A 90 27.81 -7.14 10.98
N ARG A 91 28.91 -6.65 11.56
CA ARG A 91 29.19 -5.20 11.64
C ARG A 91 30.10 -4.63 10.55
N GLN A 92 30.69 -5.46 9.70
CA GLN A 92 31.67 -4.99 8.70
C GLN A 92 31.07 -4.86 7.28
N GLU A 93 30.34 -5.86 6.77
CA GLU A 93 29.88 -5.91 5.36
C GLU A 93 28.90 -4.76 4.97
N VAL A 94 28.18 -4.19 5.95
CA VAL A 94 27.23 -3.09 5.71
C VAL A 94 27.94 -1.79 5.31
N VAL A 95 29.18 -1.58 5.76
CA VAL A 95 29.93 -0.33 5.52
C VAL A 95 30.52 -0.28 4.11
N ASP A 96 31.06 -1.41 3.62
CA ASP A 96 31.70 -1.45 2.31
C ASP A 96 30.66 -1.39 1.16
N LEU A 97 29.49 -2.02 1.31
CA LEU A 97 28.38 -1.92 0.36
C LEU A 97 27.86 -0.48 0.18
N GLN A 98 27.88 0.35 1.24
CA GLN A 98 27.54 1.77 1.14
C GLN A 98 28.62 2.55 0.35
N ARG A 99 29.89 2.17 0.51
CA ARG A 99 31.04 2.88 -0.06
C ARG A 99 31.14 2.69 -1.58
N ASP A 100 30.96 1.46 -2.06
CA ASP A 100 31.00 1.15 -3.50
C ASP A 100 29.81 1.77 -4.25
N GLY A 101 28.62 1.77 -3.64
CA GLY A 101 27.44 2.45 -4.20
C GLY A 101 27.66 3.96 -4.38
N GLN A 102 28.38 4.59 -3.46
CA GLN A 102 28.63 6.03 -3.50
C GLN A 102 29.73 6.40 -4.53
N MET A 103 30.79 5.59 -4.67
CA MET A 103 31.79 5.77 -5.73
C MET A 103 31.20 5.61 -7.14
N ALA A 104 30.26 4.68 -7.32
CA ALA A 104 29.59 4.48 -8.61
C ALA A 104 28.80 5.73 -9.05
N LEU A 105 28.14 6.41 -8.11
CA LEU A 105 27.35 7.60 -8.39
C LEU A 105 28.22 8.82 -8.76
N ASP A 106 29.34 9.05 -8.08
CA ASP A 106 30.24 10.16 -8.40
C ASP A 106 31.03 9.90 -9.71
N GLY A 107 31.42 8.65 -9.96
CA GLY A 107 32.04 8.23 -11.22
C GLY A 107 31.15 8.44 -12.46
N GLN A 108 29.82 8.49 -12.29
CA GLN A 108 28.87 8.78 -13.36
C GLN A 108 28.71 10.31 -13.56
N ARG A 109 28.54 11.08 -12.48
CA ARG A 109 28.45 12.56 -12.51
C ARG A 109 29.64 13.20 -13.24
N HIS A 110 30.85 12.69 -13.03
CA HIS A 110 32.05 13.20 -13.70
C HIS A 110 32.10 12.93 -15.21
N ARG A 111 31.41 11.90 -15.72
CA ARG A 111 31.35 11.62 -17.17
C ARG A 111 30.37 12.55 -17.88
N ASP A 112 29.21 12.77 -17.30
CA ASP A 112 28.18 13.64 -17.88
C ASP A 112 28.63 15.11 -17.91
N ALA A 113 29.37 15.55 -16.87
CA ALA A 113 30.00 16.87 -16.84
C ALA A 113 31.08 17.04 -17.94
N ALA A 114 31.86 16.00 -18.24
CA ALA A 114 32.87 16.04 -19.29
C ALA A 114 32.25 16.08 -20.70
N LEU A 115 31.10 15.42 -20.90
CA LEU A 115 30.40 15.40 -22.19
C LEU A 115 29.81 16.77 -22.57
N LEU A 116 29.37 17.55 -21.57
CA LEU A 116 28.79 18.89 -21.77
C LEU A 116 29.84 20.00 -21.95
N ALA A 117 31.11 19.77 -21.57
CA ALA A 117 32.20 20.73 -21.73
C ALA A 117 32.89 20.68 -23.12
N GLY A 118 32.53 19.71 -23.98
CA GLY A 118 33.26 19.41 -25.22
C GLY A 118 32.73 20.05 -26.51
N LEU A 119 31.77 20.98 -26.45
CA LEU A 119 31.02 21.47 -27.62
C LEU A 119 31.14 22.98 -27.91
N ASP A 120 32.14 23.67 -27.36
CA ASP A 120 32.32 25.12 -27.58
C ASP A 120 33.78 25.52 -27.87
N ALA A 121 34.40 24.85 -28.85
CA ALA A 121 35.69 25.26 -29.43
C ALA A 121 35.94 24.68 -30.84
N GLN A 122 35.77 25.50 -31.89
CA GLN A 122 36.69 25.73 -33.02
C GLN A 122 35.99 26.26 -34.29
N HIS A 123 36.61 27.27 -34.90
CA HIS A 123 36.37 27.77 -36.25
C HIS A 123 37.67 28.40 -36.79
N ASP A 124 37.64 28.85 -38.05
CA ASP A 124 38.76 29.41 -38.84
C ASP A 124 39.79 28.35 -39.32
N ASP A 125 40.24 28.32 -40.58
CA ASP A 125 39.99 29.18 -41.76
C ASP A 125 40.19 28.40 -43.10
N VAL A 126 40.09 29.11 -44.24
CA VAL A 126 40.52 28.81 -45.62
C VAL A 126 39.39 28.37 -46.60
N ARG A 127 39.51 28.87 -47.85
CA ARG A 127 38.48 28.97 -48.91
C ARG A 127 39.01 28.38 -50.27
N PRO A 128 38.33 28.54 -51.44
CA PRO A 128 37.01 28.00 -51.85
C PRO A 128 37.02 27.31 -53.25
N GLY A 129 35.94 26.61 -53.66
CA GLY A 129 35.88 25.88 -54.94
C GLY A 129 34.52 25.85 -55.70
N ARG A 130 34.19 26.92 -56.44
CA ARG A 130 33.28 27.06 -57.62
C ARG A 130 32.05 26.12 -57.85
N ARG A 131 30.90 26.82 -58.12
CA ARG A 131 29.79 26.51 -59.09
C ARG A 131 28.86 25.33 -58.77
N GLU A 132 27.58 25.30 -59.18
CA GLU A 132 26.66 26.23 -59.91
C GLU A 132 25.22 26.00 -59.34
N ARG A 133 24.44 27.01 -58.90
CA ARG A 133 23.61 28.02 -59.61
C ARG A 133 22.25 27.49 -60.14
N LEU A 134 21.19 28.31 -59.98
CA LEU A 134 19.74 28.15 -60.29
C LEU A 134 18.87 27.69 -59.10
N ALA A 135 17.69 28.26 -58.79
CA ALA A 135 17.11 29.59 -59.10
C ALA A 135 15.93 29.90 -58.13
N GLU A 136 15.72 31.16 -57.74
CA GLU A 136 14.48 31.67 -57.09
C GLU A 136 13.50 32.21 -58.16
N PRO A 137 12.18 32.41 -57.90
CA PRO A 137 11.62 33.48 -57.03
C PRO A 137 10.39 33.01 -56.18
N ASP A 138 9.61 33.84 -55.47
CA ASP A 138 9.79 35.04 -54.59
C ASP A 138 8.37 35.38 -54.01
N LEU A 139 8.29 36.27 -53.02
CA LEU A 139 7.09 36.95 -52.47
C LEU A 139 6.07 36.09 -51.66
N GLY A 140 5.64 36.49 -50.44
CA GLY A 140 6.12 37.60 -49.59
C GLY A 140 5.15 38.02 -48.47
N HIS A 141 5.37 39.23 -47.95
CA HIS A 141 4.50 40.08 -47.08
C HIS A 141 4.63 40.07 -45.52
N ARG A 142 5.34 41.10 -45.04
CA ARG A 142 4.93 42.13 -44.03
C ARG A 142 4.92 41.84 -42.51
N ARG A 143 6.04 42.25 -41.89
CA ARG A 143 6.17 43.15 -40.70
C ARG A 143 4.92 43.53 -39.88
N VAL A 144 5.06 43.48 -38.55
CA VAL A 144 4.85 44.61 -37.60
C VAL A 144 6.04 44.65 -36.62
N VAL A 145 6.26 45.76 -35.88
CA VAL A 145 7.46 46.04 -35.06
C VAL A 145 7.07 46.42 -33.61
N ALA A 146 7.89 46.04 -32.63
CA ALA A 146 7.93 46.64 -31.28
C ALA A 146 9.38 46.76 -30.77
N ARG A 147 9.67 47.76 -29.90
CA ARG A 147 11.01 48.08 -29.34
C ARG A 147 10.94 48.30 -27.82
N ALA A 148 11.90 47.75 -27.09
CA ALA A 148 12.47 48.30 -25.84
C ALA A 148 13.79 47.54 -25.56
N GLN A 149 14.99 48.04 -25.89
CA GLN A 149 15.79 49.04 -25.14
C GLN A 149 16.12 48.64 -23.69
N ARG A 150 17.38 48.22 -23.48
CA ARG A 150 18.10 48.23 -22.20
C ARG A 150 18.79 49.60 -22.01
N PRO A 151 19.33 49.87 -20.80
CA PRO A 151 20.69 50.39 -20.68
C PRO A 151 21.65 49.39 -20.00
N ARG A 152 22.96 49.56 -20.25
CA ARG A 152 24.09 48.98 -19.50
C ARG A 152 24.79 50.10 -18.74
N ARG A 153 25.49 49.77 -17.64
CA ARG A 153 26.74 50.38 -17.12
C ARG A 153 27.07 49.75 -15.75
N ASP A 154 28.32 49.61 -15.33
CA ASP A 154 29.59 49.44 -16.05
C ASP A 154 30.61 48.86 -15.05
N GLU A 155 31.57 48.05 -15.51
CA GLU A 155 32.64 47.48 -14.66
C GLU A 155 33.90 48.36 -14.64
N ARG A 156 34.64 48.30 -13.51
CA ARG A 156 36.11 48.56 -13.30
C ARG A 156 36.39 48.88 -11.82
N ASP A 157 37.53 48.56 -11.20
CA ASP A 157 38.64 47.62 -11.51
C ASP A 157 39.60 47.61 -10.28
N ARG A 158 40.41 46.54 -10.08
CA ARG A 158 41.75 46.55 -9.39
C ARG A 158 41.78 46.89 -7.88
N ASP A 159 42.86 46.72 -7.09
CA ASP A 159 44.11 45.89 -7.03
C ASP A 159 44.69 46.11 -5.60
N ASP A 160 45.55 45.30 -4.96
CA ASP A 160 45.88 43.86 -4.97
C ASP A 160 46.72 43.55 -3.69
N ALA A 161 46.91 42.26 -3.35
CA ALA A 161 47.84 41.70 -2.34
C ALA A 161 47.59 42.03 -0.84
N GLY A 162 48.03 41.21 0.13
CA GLY A 162 48.56 39.84 0.01
C GLY A 162 49.27 39.29 1.27
N CYS A 163 49.12 37.97 1.49
CA CYS A 163 49.94 37.07 2.34
C CYS A 163 49.87 37.07 3.90
N ARG A 164 49.43 35.90 4.43
CA ARG A 164 50.11 35.02 5.45
C ARG A 164 50.26 35.55 6.90
N HIS A 165 50.23 34.73 7.97
CA HIS A 165 49.97 33.29 8.19
C HIS A 165 49.75 33.04 9.69
N ARG A 166 49.08 31.91 10.07
CA ARG A 166 49.24 31.19 11.36
C ARG A 166 48.85 31.97 12.63
N ASP A 167 48.79 31.39 13.83
CA ASP A 167 48.25 30.08 14.30
C ASP A 167 47.32 30.48 15.50
N GLU A 168 46.55 29.68 16.25
CA GLU A 168 46.74 28.34 16.80
C GLU A 168 45.37 27.80 17.34
N ARG A 169 45.34 26.73 18.14
CA ARG A 169 44.09 26.15 18.71
C ARG A 169 44.19 25.87 20.22
N ALA A 170 42.99 25.75 20.82
CA ALA A 170 42.65 24.98 22.03
C ALA A 170 42.80 25.65 23.41
N ASP A 171 42.14 24.99 24.37
CA ASP A 171 42.23 25.07 25.83
C ASP A 171 41.79 26.39 26.52
N GLU A 172 41.19 26.38 27.72
CA GLU A 172 40.73 25.26 28.56
C GLU A 172 39.47 25.64 29.37
N ALA A 173 38.93 24.71 30.16
CA ALA A 173 37.69 24.90 30.93
C ALA A 173 37.90 24.85 32.46
N ARG A 174 37.01 25.55 33.18
CA ARG A 174 36.78 25.55 34.65
C ARG A 174 37.75 26.38 35.52
N MET A 175 37.21 27.44 36.12
CA MET A 175 37.19 27.53 37.58
C MET A 175 35.97 28.31 38.10
N LEU A 176 35.75 28.32 39.41
CA LEU A 176 34.48 28.65 40.07
C LEU A 176 34.55 29.90 40.97
N HIS A 177 33.35 30.42 41.27
CA HIS A 177 33.00 31.36 42.36
C HIS A 177 33.35 32.86 42.24
N ALA A 178 32.33 33.59 41.73
CA ALA A 178 31.59 34.63 42.45
C ALA A 178 32.26 35.95 42.88
N GLN A 179 31.68 37.07 42.41
CA GLN A 179 31.06 38.09 43.29
C GLN A 179 30.06 39.01 42.54
N GLN A 180 28.87 39.17 43.14
CA GLN A 180 27.93 40.32 43.17
C GLN A 180 27.59 41.15 41.89
N GLY A 181 26.29 41.50 41.74
CA GLY A 181 25.87 42.64 40.89
C GLY A 181 24.48 42.54 40.23
N ILE A 182 23.37 42.69 40.98
CA ILE A 182 22.00 42.77 40.40
C ILE A 182 21.38 44.17 40.64
N PRO A 183 21.00 44.90 39.59
CA PRO A 183 20.03 45.99 39.65
C PRO A 183 18.59 45.52 39.33
N ARG A 184 17.59 46.04 40.07
CA ARG A 184 16.15 45.77 39.85
C ARG A 184 15.40 47.07 39.53
N ALA A 185 14.71 47.14 38.39
CA ALA A 185 13.65 48.12 38.08
C ALA A 185 12.92 47.69 36.78
N ARG A 186 11.61 47.86 36.59
CA ARG A 186 10.47 48.12 37.51
C ARG A 186 9.19 47.57 36.86
N ALA A 187 8.09 47.43 37.60
CA ALA A 187 6.90 46.70 37.14
C ALA A 187 5.82 47.55 36.44
N MET A 188 5.16 46.92 35.46
CA MET A 188 3.78 47.17 34.97
C MET A 188 3.23 45.83 34.45
N ALA A 189 1.94 45.50 34.47
CA ALA A 189 0.83 45.85 35.37
C ALA A 189 -0.22 44.74 35.15
N ALA A 190 -0.91 44.27 36.19
CA ALA A 190 -1.88 43.18 36.02
C ALA A 190 -3.12 43.65 35.23
N VAL A 191 -3.59 42.85 34.27
CA VAL A 191 -4.82 43.11 33.50
C VAL A 191 -5.88 42.09 33.89
N ASP A 192 -7.08 42.60 34.19
CA ASP A 192 -8.24 41.86 34.67
C ASP A 192 -8.70 40.74 33.72
N SER A 193 -8.86 39.53 34.26
CA SER A 193 -9.20 38.30 33.53
C SER A 193 -10.70 38.00 33.51
N ARG A 194 -11.56 39.02 33.44
CA ARG A 194 -13.02 38.88 33.31
C ARG A 194 -13.62 39.60 32.10
N ARG A 195 -13.38 39.05 30.91
CA ARG A 195 -14.24 39.27 29.74
C ARG A 195 -14.60 37.94 29.10
N ALA A 196 -15.90 37.65 28.98
CA ALA A 196 -16.38 36.54 28.15
C ALA A 196 -15.95 36.79 26.69
N ARG A 197 -15.18 35.86 26.12
CA ARG A 197 -14.81 35.94 24.70
C ARG A 197 -16.04 35.64 23.85
N VAL A 198 -16.54 36.66 23.15
CA VAL A 198 -17.39 36.43 21.97
C VAL A 198 -16.49 35.77 20.91
N PRO A 199 -16.85 34.59 20.35
CA PRO A 199 -16.04 33.94 19.34
C PRO A 199 -15.84 34.82 18.10
N SER A 200 -14.67 34.73 17.46
CA SER A 200 -14.41 35.39 16.18
C SER A 200 -15.28 34.80 15.08
N LEU A 201 -15.48 35.52 13.98
CA LEU A 201 -16.26 35.02 12.84
C LEU A 201 -15.65 33.76 12.22
N ALA A 202 -14.32 33.63 12.20
CA ALA A 202 -13.63 32.40 11.79
C ALA A 202 -13.90 31.22 12.75
N SER A 203 -13.81 31.46 14.07
CA SER A 203 -14.16 30.46 15.10
C SER A 203 -15.63 30.03 15.03
N ARG A 204 -16.52 30.93 14.59
CA ARG A 204 -17.93 30.62 14.31
C ARG A 204 -18.15 29.83 13.02
N ALA A 205 -17.32 30.02 11.99
CA ALA A 205 -17.40 29.26 10.74
C ALA A 205 -16.90 27.81 10.93
N MET A 206 -15.80 27.61 11.66
CA MET A 206 -15.30 26.27 12.01
C MET A 206 -16.31 25.45 12.83
N ALA A 207 -17.12 26.12 13.65
CA ALA A 207 -18.20 25.53 14.43
C ALA A 207 -19.45 25.16 13.59
N THR A 208 -19.42 25.33 12.27
CA THR A 208 -20.49 24.93 11.33
C THR A 208 -20.06 23.92 10.26
N GLU A 209 -18.78 23.58 10.14
CA GLU A 209 -18.31 22.50 9.27
C GLU A 209 -18.52 21.13 9.96
N SER A 210 -19.09 20.17 9.23
CA SER A 210 -19.20 18.78 9.69
C SER A 210 -17.85 18.04 9.55
N PRO A 211 -17.68 16.87 10.19
CA PRO A 211 -16.51 16.03 9.95
C PRO A 211 -16.33 15.67 8.47
N ALA A 212 -17.43 15.47 7.74
CA ALA A 212 -17.41 15.20 6.31
C ALA A 212 -16.94 16.41 5.47
N ASP A 213 -17.24 17.63 5.89
CA ASP A 213 -16.72 18.86 5.26
C ASP A 213 -15.21 18.98 5.47
N ARG A 214 -14.69 18.65 6.66
CA ARG A 214 -13.24 18.66 6.93
C ARG A 214 -12.51 17.56 6.16
N LEU A 215 -13.09 16.36 6.07
CA LEU A 215 -12.59 15.30 5.16
C LEU A 215 -12.55 15.81 3.72
N ALA A 216 -13.66 16.38 3.21
CA ALA A 216 -13.73 16.91 1.86
C ALA A 216 -12.69 18.02 1.60
N ARG A 217 -12.39 18.89 2.59
CA ARG A 217 -11.30 19.86 2.51
C ARG A 217 -9.92 19.19 2.43
N VAL A 218 -9.68 18.15 3.22
CA VAL A 218 -8.42 17.38 3.21
C VAL A 218 -8.21 16.63 1.88
N LEU A 219 -9.27 16.08 1.29
CA LEU A 219 -9.22 15.41 -0.01
C LEU A 219 -8.91 16.37 -1.18
N ARG A 220 -9.09 17.69 -1.01
CA ARG A 220 -8.69 18.71 -2.01
C ARG A 220 -7.18 18.96 -2.05
N VAL A 221 -6.42 18.46 -1.09
CA VAL A 221 -4.95 18.54 -1.11
C VAL A 221 -4.40 17.25 -1.75
N PRO A 222 -3.87 17.30 -2.99
CA PRO A 222 -3.16 16.17 -3.57
C PRO A 222 -1.89 15.90 -2.78
N THR A 223 -1.55 14.63 -2.63
CA THR A 223 -0.32 14.15 -1.95
C THR A 223 0.26 12.93 -2.65
N ALA A 224 -0.13 12.69 -3.91
CA ALA A 224 0.25 11.50 -4.65
C ALA A 224 1.73 11.50 -5.05
N ALA A 225 2.44 10.41 -4.75
CA ALA A 225 3.83 10.25 -5.14
C ALA A 225 4.00 10.17 -6.66
N THR A 226 4.99 10.87 -7.21
CA THR A 226 5.34 10.84 -8.64
C THR A 226 6.62 10.02 -8.83
N ASP A 227 6.55 8.95 -9.64
CA ASP A 227 7.65 7.98 -9.85
C ASP A 227 8.29 7.42 -8.56
N GLY A 228 7.51 7.37 -7.46
CA GLY A 228 7.98 6.92 -6.15
C GLY A 228 8.57 8.01 -5.25
N VAL A 229 8.51 9.29 -5.66
CA VAL A 229 8.91 10.45 -4.85
C VAL A 229 7.67 11.12 -4.26
N PRO A 230 7.56 11.28 -2.92
CA PRO A 230 6.42 11.94 -2.29
C PRO A 230 6.25 13.41 -2.71
N ASP A 231 5.00 13.89 -2.78
CA ASP A 231 4.72 15.31 -3.03
C ASP A 231 4.99 16.16 -1.78
N ALA A 232 6.23 16.58 -1.63
CA ALA A 232 6.67 17.46 -0.54
C ALA A 232 5.91 18.79 -0.47
N ALA A 233 5.29 19.29 -1.55
CA ALA A 233 4.52 20.52 -1.55
C ALA A 233 3.08 20.27 -1.08
N GLY A 234 2.43 19.22 -1.62
CA GLY A 234 1.14 18.72 -1.16
C GLY A 234 1.17 18.35 0.33
N LEU A 235 2.18 17.62 0.78
CA LEU A 235 2.35 17.22 2.19
C LEU A 235 2.51 18.42 3.14
N ARG A 236 3.25 19.47 2.75
CA ARG A 236 3.29 20.73 3.53
C ARG A 236 1.93 21.42 3.57
N THR A 237 1.25 21.49 2.43
CA THR A 237 -0.08 22.12 2.30
C THR A 237 -1.12 21.38 3.14
N LEU A 238 -1.05 20.05 3.18
CA LEU A 238 -1.92 19.20 4.00
C LEU A 238 -1.65 19.44 5.48
N ARG A 239 -0.39 19.34 5.94
CA ARG A 239 -0.02 19.62 7.33
C ARG A 239 -0.50 20.99 7.80
N ASP A 240 -0.31 22.02 6.98
CA ASP A 240 -0.69 23.39 7.33
C ASP A 240 -2.23 23.54 7.39
N LEU A 241 -2.98 22.85 6.52
CA LEU A 241 -4.44 22.71 6.60
C LEU A 241 -4.90 21.91 7.83
N LEU A 242 -4.21 20.83 8.23
CA LEU A 242 -4.56 20.05 9.42
C LEU A 242 -4.43 20.89 10.71
N VAL A 243 -3.44 21.79 10.78
CA VAL A 243 -3.30 22.76 11.87
C VAL A 243 -4.42 23.81 11.85
N GLU A 244 -4.93 24.20 10.67
CA GLU A 244 -6.09 25.09 10.56
C GLU A 244 -7.39 24.41 11.02
N LEU A 245 -7.58 23.13 10.65
CA LEU A 245 -8.79 22.36 10.93
C LEU A 245 -8.91 21.88 12.37
N TYR A 246 -7.79 21.50 13.01
CA TYR A 246 -7.75 20.86 14.33
C TYR A 246 -6.87 21.63 15.35
N PRO A 247 -7.15 22.92 15.61
CA PRO A 247 -6.31 23.75 16.46
C PRO A 247 -6.34 23.35 17.94
N GLY A 248 -7.36 22.64 18.42
CA GLY A 248 -7.39 22.04 19.75
C GLY A 248 -6.44 20.84 19.85
N ALA A 249 -6.52 19.91 18.90
CA ALA A 249 -5.64 18.75 18.81
C ALA A 249 -4.17 19.18 18.66
N PHE A 250 -3.85 20.07 17.71
CA PHE A 250 -2.47 20.57 17.52
C PHE A 250 -1.97 21.46 18.67
N ALA A 251 -2.83 21.93 19.58
CA ALA A 251 -2.42 22.58 20.83
C ALA A 251 -2.24 21.60 22.02
N ALA A 252 -2.84 20.41 21.95
CA ALA A 252 -2.72 19.35 22.95
C ALA A 252 -1.66 18.29 22.61
N LEU A 253 -1.27 18.17 21.34
CA LEU A 253 -0.24 17.27 20.83
C LEU A 253 1.16 17.90 20.91
N GLU A 254 2.13 17.16 21.44
CA GLU A 254 3.55 17.41 21.20
C GLU A 254 3.91 16.83 19.83
N VAL A 255 4.12 17.70 18.83
CA VAL A 255 4.32 17.29 17.42
C VAL A 255 5.76 17.52 16.97
N GLU A 256 6.32 16.54 16.25
CA GLU A 256 7.58 16.64 15.52
C GLU A 256 7.45 16.06 14.10
N LEU A 257 8.45 16.32 13.26
CA LEU A 257 8.52 15.77 11.90
C LEU A 257 9.71 14.80 11.79
N VAL A 258 9.43 13.58 11.37
CA VAL A 258 10.42 12.53 11.10
C VAL A 258 10.48 12.29 9.60
N ALA A 259 11.68 12.03 9.06
CA ALA A 259 11.91 11.90 7.61
C ALA A 259 11.29 13.06 6.80
N GLU A 260 11.47 14.30 7.30
CA GLU A 260 10.96 15.57 6.77
C GLU A 260 9.43 15.75 6.76
N HIS A 261 8.65 14.69 6.58
CA HIS A 261 7.21 14.76 6.26
C HIS A 261 6.29 13.85 7.10
N THR A 262 6.80 12.82 7.78
CA THR A 262 5.96 12.01 8.69
C THR A 262 5.71 12.77 9.98
N ILE A 263 4.44 12.93 10.33
CA ILE A 263 4.04 13.58 11.58
C ILE A 263 4.10 12.52 12.68
N LEU A 264 5.05 12.69 13.60
CA LEU A 264 5.12 11.92 14.85
C LEU A 264 4.58 12.85 15.95
N ALA A 265 3.54 12.42 16.66
CA ALA A 265 2.92 13.23 17.69
C ALA A 265 2.63 12.43 18.97
N ARG A 266 2.67 13.09 20.12
CA ARG A 266 2.30 12.54 21.43
C ARG A 266 1.20 13.39 22.06
N TRP A 267 0.04 12.80 22.34
CA TRP A 267 -0.95 13.38 23.23
C TRP A 267 -0.59 12.98 24.67
N PRO A 268 -0.21 13.92 25.56
CA PRO A 268 0.22 13.56 26.91
C PRO A 268 -0.97 13.10 27.76
N GLY A 269 -0.85 11.91 28.36
CA GLY A 269 -1.85 11.37 29.28
C GLY A 269 -1.42 11.41 30.75
N ALA A 270 -2.26 10.83 31.62
CA ALA A 270 -1.97 10.75 33.06
C ALA A 270 -0.81 9.81 33.41
N SER A 271 -0.47 8.83 32.55
CA SER A 271 0.74 8.02 32.65
C SER A 271 1.45 7.86 31.29
N ARG A 272 2.77 7.67 31.35
CA ARG A 272 3.62 7.28 30.21
C ARG A 272 3.79 5.76 30.09
N ASP A 273 3.22 4.99 31.02
CA ASP A 273 3.38 3.54 31.08
C ASP A 273 2.55 2.86 29.99
N GLU A 274 3.26 2.19 29.08
CA GLU A 274 2.67 1.37 28.00
C GLU A 274 1.61 2.11 27.14
N PRO A 275 1.97 3.19 26.42
CA PRO A 275 1.05 4.00 25.61
C PRO A 275 0.32 3.23 24.49
N ALA A 276 -0.72 3.86 23.93
CA ALA A 276 -1.29 3.44 22.65
C ALA A 276 -0.56 4.10 21.47
N LEU A 277 -0.43 3.40 20.34
CA LEU A 277 0.00 3.97 19.06
C LEU A 277 -1.15 3.87 18.04
N LEU A 278 -1.54 5.00 17.45
CA LEU A 278 -2.43 5.04 16.29
C LEU A 278 -1.63 5.44 15.05
N MET A 279 -1.95 4.83 13.91
CA MET A 279 -1.27 5.01 12.64
C MET A 279 -2.29 5.25 11.52
N ALA A 280 -1.87 6.03 10.54
CA ALA A 280 -2.57 6.35 9.30
C ALA A 280 -1.54 6.93 8.29
N HIS A 281 -1.90 7.18 7.03
CA HIS A 281 -1.00 7.86 6.08
C HIS A 281 -1.57 9.13 5.42
N GLN A 282 -0.66 9.96 4.89
CA GLN A 282 -0.95 11.28 4.29
C GLN A 282 -0.92 11.24 2.75
N ASP A 283 -0.11 10.37 2.17
CA ASP A 283 0.00 10.10 0.74
C ASP A 283 -1.17 9.23 0.23
N VAL A 284 -1.23 9.04 -1.09
CA VAL A 284 -2.30 8.35 -1.82
C VAL A 284 -1.77 7.88 -3.19
N VAL A 285 -2.27 6.78 -3.78
CA VAL A 285 -1.89 6.44 -5.17
C VAL A 285 -2.35 7.52 -6.15
N PRO A 286 -1.56 7.78 -7.21
CA PRO A 286 -1.98 8.63 -8.32
C PRO A 286 -3.38 8.26 -8.85
N PRO A 287 -4.26 9.25 -9.10
CA PRO A 287 -5.56 8.99 -9.69
C PRO A 287 -5.41 8.60 -11.16
N GLY A 288 -6.10 7.52 -11.56
CA GLY A 288 -6.31 7.19 -12.97
C GLY A 288 -7.42 8.04 -13.60
N ASP A 289 -7.61 7.91 -14.92
CA ASP A 289 -8.63 8.64 -15.67
C ASP A 289 -10.07 8.20 -15.40
N GLY A 290 -11.02 9.07 -15.77
CA GLY A 290 -12.44 8.70 -15.93
C GLY A 290 -13.27 8.66 -14.66
N TRP A 291 -12.97 9.51 -13.68
CA TRP A 291 -13.78 9.68 -12.46
C TRP A 291 -15.10 10.40 -12.74
N THR A 292 -16.11 10.11 -11.92
CA THR A 292 -17.45 10.73 -11.94
C THR A 292 -17.43 12.13 -11.29
N HIS A 293 -16.67 12.26 -10.20
CA HIS A 293 -16.33 13.51 -9.53
C HIS A 293 -14.80 13.56 -9.39
N GLY A 294 -14.18 14.73 -9.58
CA GLY A 294 -12.72 14.82 -9.70
C GLY A 294 -12.00 14.27 -8.46
N PRO A 295 -10.85 13.59 -8.63
CA PRO A 295 -10.17 12.86 -7.56
C PRO A 295 -9.76 13.73 -6.37
N PHE A 296 -9.60 15.04 -6.59
CA PHE A 296 -9.28 16.02 -5.57
C PHE A 296 -10.31 17.18 -5.52
N ASP A 297 -11.54 16.94 -5.97
CA ASP A 297 -12.63 17.93 -5.85
C ASP A 297 -13.12 18.06 -4.40
N GLY A 298 -13.00 16.99 -3.60
CA GLY A 298 -13.64 16.90 -2.29
C GLY A 298 -15.15 17.13 -2.40
N ALA A 299 -15.82 16.39 -3.27
CA ALA A 299 -17.22 16.60 -3.58
C ALA A 299 -18.11 15.82 -2.61
N ILE A 300 -19.06 16.49 -1.94
CA ILE A 300 -20.09 15.83 -1.13
C ILE A 300 -21.38 15.81 -1.96
N VAL A 301 -21.79 14.61 -2.39
CA VAL A 301 -22.91 14.39 -3.31
C VAL A 301 -23.72 13.19 -2.82
N ASP A 302 -25.05 13.34 -2.73
CA ASP A 302 -26.01 12.31 -2.31
C ASP A 302 -25.64 11.57 -1.00
N GLY A 303 -25.05 12.29 -0.03
CA GLY A 303 -24.65 11.74 1.27
C GLY A 303 -23.32 10.98 1.24
N VAL A 304 -22.51 11.15 0.20
CA VAL A 304 -21.22 10.49 0.00
C VAL A 304 -20.13 11.54 -0.25
N VAL A 305 -18.97 11.40 0.40
CA VAL A 305 -17.77 12.21 0.15
C VAL A 305 -16.91 11.51 -0.90
N TRP A 306 -16.60 12.19 -2.00
CA TRP A 306 -15.83 11.66 -3.13
C TRP A 306 -14.42 12.26 -3.19
N GLY A 307 -13.43 11.40 -3.43
CA GLY A 307 -12.04 11.79 -3.63
C GLY A 307 -11.06 10.64 -3.37
N ARG A 308 -9.86 10.74 -3.95
CA ARG A 308 -8.74 9.83 -3.68
C ARG A 308 -8.26 10.01 -2.23
N GLY A 309 -8.30 8.94 -1.45
CA GLY A 309 -8.01 8.92 -0.02
C GLY A 309 -9.26 9.06 0.89
N ALA A 310 -10.46 9.06 0.32
CA ALA A 310 -11.71 9.07 1.09
C ALA A 310 -11.85 7.81 1.98
N ILE A 311 -11.24 6.71 1.58
CA ILE A 311 -11.07 5.49 2.38
C ILE A 311 -9.60 5.30 2.76
N ASP A 312 -8.66 5.61 1.86
CA ASP A 312 -7.31 5.03 1.83
C ASP A 312 -6.20 6.10 1.74
N ASP A 313 -5.71 6.69 2.83
CA ASP A 313 -6.14 6.52 4.23
C ASP A 313 -6.40 7.88 4.93
N LYS A 314 -6.59 8.95 4.16
CA LYS A 314 -6.99 10.26 4.71
C LYS A 314 -8.32 10.17 5.48
N GLY A 315 -9.17 9.18 5.16
CA GLY A 315 -10.31 8.79 5.97
C GLY A 315 -9.94 8.49 7.43
N SER A 316 -9.00 7.59 7.70
CA SER A 316 -8.59 7.26 9.07
C SER A 316 -7.83 8.41 9.74
N LEU A 317 -6.93 9.08 9.02
CA LEU A 317 -6.18 10.25 9.50
C LEU A 317 -7.13 11.34 10.03
N VAL A 318 -8.12 11.73 9.23
CA VAL A 318 -9.15 12.72 9.61
C VAL A 318 -10.04 12.16 10.72
N GLY A 319 -10.40 10.88 10.65
CA GLY A 319 -11.20 10.20 11.69
C GLY A 319 -10.58 10.22 13.08
N ILE A 320 -9.25 10.10 13.17
CA ILE A 320 -8.47 10.19 14.41
C ILE A 320 -8.41 11.64 14.90
N LEU A 321 -8.12 12.61 14.02
CA LEU A 321 -7.98 14.02 14.41
C LEU A 321 -9.32 14.65 14.84
N GLU A 322 -10.43 14.33 14.17
CA GLU A 322 -11.78 14.71 14.60
C GLU A 322 -12.10 14.20 16.01
N ALA A 323 -11.72 12.95 16.31
CA ALA A 323 -11.94 12.37 17.63
C ALA A 323 -11.11 13.03 18.73
N ILE A 324 -9.85 13.41 18.44
CA ILE A 324 -8.97 14.14 19.37
C ILE A 324 -9.47 15.58 19.57
N GLU A 325 -9.79 16.31 18.51
CA GLU A 325 -10.32 17.69 18.59
C GLU A 325 -11.59 17.75 19.45
N ALA A 326 -12.53 16.82 19.24
CA ALA A 326 -13.76 16.73 20.03
C ALA A 326 -13.49 16.44 21.52
N LEU A 327 -12.60 15.50 21.82
CA LEU A 327 -12.24 15.15 23.20
C LEU A 327 -11.49 16.31 23.91
N VAL A 328 -10.55 16.96 23.24
CA VAL A 328 -9.84 18.14 23.77
C VAL A 328 -10.82 19.31 23.99
N GLY A 329 -11.78 19.52 23.08
CA GLY A 329 -12.83 20.52 23.23
C GLY A 329 -13.77 20.27 24.43
N GLU A 330 -13.93 19.02 24.85
CA GLU A 330 -14.66 18.62 26.06
C GLU A 330 -13.79 18.65 27.34
N GLY A 331 -12.49 18.92 27.22
CA GLY A 331 -11.55 18.93 28.34
C GLY A 331 -11.11 17.53 28.79
N PHE A 332 -11.25 16.51 27.94
CA PHE A 332 -10.74 15.17 28.20
C PHE A 332 -9.21 15.13 28.08
N ALA A 333 -8.57 14.36 28.96
CA ALA A 333 -7.17 13.96 28.85
C ALA A 333 -7.10 12.43 29.01
N PRO A 334 -6.33 11.71 28.17
CA PRO A 334 -6.29 10.25 28.19
C PRO A 334 -5.61 9.71 29.45
N ALA A 335 -5.93 8.48 29.85
CA ALA A 335 -5.33 7.88 31.04
C ALA A 335 -3.86 7.50 30.80
N ARG A 336 -3.51 7.24 29.53
CA ARG A 336 -2.13 7.06 29.06
C ARG A 336 -1.79 7.99 27.93
N ASP A 337 -0.50 8.21 27.71
CA ASP A 337 0.02 8.77 26.46
C ASP A 337 -0.58 8.04 25.24
N VAL A 338 -1.01 8.80 24.25
CA VAL A 338 -1.39 8.28 22.92
C VAL A 338 -0.43 8.88 21.90
N TRP A 339 0.27 8.04 21.15
CA TRP A 339 1.12 8.47 20.05
C TRP A 339 0.41 8.32 18.70
N LEU A 340 0.72 9.22 17.78
CA LEU A 340 0.30 9.19 16.39
C LEU A 340 1.55 9.05 15.50
N VAL A 341 1.50 8.17 14.51
CA VAL A 341 2.42 8.18 13.37
C VAL A 341 1.61 8.34 12.10
N LEU A 342 1.69 9.51 11.47
CA LEU A 342 1.04 9.79 10.19
C LEU A 342 2.09 9.66 9.08
N GLY A 343 2.07 8.54 8.36
CA GLY A 343 2.96 8.20 7.24
C GLY A 343 2.92 9.23 6.13
N HIS A 344 3.89 9.20 5.21
CA HIS A 344 3.93 10.11 4.05
C HIS A 344 4.38 9.45 2.74
N ASP A 345 4.62 8.14 2.77
CA ASP A 345 5.16 7.34 1.68
C ASP A 345 4.74 5.85 1.74
N GLU A 346 3.62 5.51 2.41
CA GLU A 346 3.11 4.13 2.54
C GLU A 346 2.95 3.49 1.16
N GLU A 347 2.26 4.21 0.26
CA GLU A 347 1.87 3.82 -1.11
C GLU A 347 3.07 3.60 -2.04
N THR A 348 4.29 3.71 -1.51
CA THR A 348 5.55 3.49 -2.22
C THR A 348 6.49 2.53 -1.49
N LEU A 349 6.93 2.86 -0.26
CA LEU A 349 7.99 2.15 0.47
C LEU A 349 7.88 2.19 2.02
N GLY A 350 7.09 3.07 2.62
CA GLY A 350 6.91 3.16 4.07
C GLY A 350 8.14 3.59 4.88
N GLY A 351 9.05 4.37 4.28
CA GLY A 351 10.26 4.87 4.93
C GLY A 351 9.98 5.85 6.07
N GLY A 352 8.91 6.65 5.96
CA GLY A 352 8.50 7.64 6.95
C GLY A 352 8.03 7.02 8.26
N ALA A 353 7.03 6.12 8.22
CA ALA A 353 6.56 5.44 9.42
C ALA A 353 7.63 4.48 9.98
N ARG A 354 8.45 3.84 9.13
CA ARG A 354 9.64 3.11 9.58
C ARG A 354 10.52 3.99 10.46
N ALA A 355 10.90 5.17 9.98
CA ALA A 355 11.79 6.08 10.70
C ALA A 355 11.15 6.59 12.01
N ALA A 356 9.85 6.87 12.03
CA ALA A 356 9.13 7.27 13.24
C ALA A 356 9.09 6.15 14.29
N VAL A 357 8.83 4.90 13.89
CA VAL A 357 8.88 3.74 14.79
C VAL A 357 10.32 3.44 15.25
N GLU A 358 11.33 3.66 14.40
CA GLU A 358 12.74 3.51 14.75
C GLU A 358 13.18 4.57 15.79
N ALA A 359 12.65 5.80 15.69
CA ALA A 359 12.80 6.84 16.72
C ALA A 359 12.10 6.48 18.05
N LEU A 360 10.88 5.94 18.00
CA LEU A 360 10.15 5.45 19.18
C LEU A 360 10.87 4.28 19.89
N ALA A 361 11.41 3.34 19.12
CA ALA A 361 12.23 2.24 19.63
C ALA A 361 13.52 2.76 20.31
N THR A 362 14.19 3.74 19.68
CA THR A 362 15.39 4.39 20.23
C THR A 362 15.10 5.14 21.54
N ARG A 363 13.87 5.64 21.72
CA ARG A 363 13.39 6.27 22.96
C ARG A 363 12.96 5.26 24.04
N GLY A 364 12.96 3.96 23.74
CA GLY A 364 12.54 2.91 24.67
C GLY A 364 11.03 2.86 24.93
N VAL A 365 10.19 3.42 24.04
CA VAL A 365 8.73 3.44 24.22
C VAL A 365 8.15 2.08 23.82
N ALA A 366 7.75 1.28 24.80
CA ALA A 366 7.04 0.01 24.59
C ALA A 366 5.52 0.24 24.61
N PHE A 367 4.79 -0.25 23.60
CA PHE A 367 3.38 0.09 23.39
C PHE A 367 2.38 -1.01 23.79
N ALA A 368 1.24 -0.58 24.34
CA ALA A 368 0.04 -1.39 24.60
C ALA A 368 -0.40 -2.21 23.39
N PHE A 369 -0.43 -1.50 22.26
CA PHE A 369 -0.79 -1.94 20.94
C PHE A 369 -0.42 -0.82 19.95
N ALA A 370 -0.30 -1.20 18.69
CA ALA A 370 -0.45 -0.28 17.57
C ALA A 370 -1.76 -0.60 16.87
N LEU A 371 -2.53 0.42 16.50
CA LEU A 371 -3.62 0.30 15.54
C LEU A 371 -3.24 1.07 14.29
N ASP A 372 -3.42 0.43 13.15
CA ASP A 372 -3.09 0.91 11.82
C ASP A 372 -4.28 0.71 10.87
N GLU A 373 -4.12 1.16 9.63
CA GLU A 373 -5.08 1.05 8.54
C GLU A 373 -5.28 -0.41 8.05
N GLY A 374 -5.98 -0.61 6.91
CA GLY A 374 -6.50 -1.92 6.51
C GLY A 374 -7.65 -2.43 7.40
N GLY A 375 -8.13 -3.66 7.16
CA GLY A 375 -9.40 -4.12 7.76
C GLY A 375 -10.62 -3.34 7.26
N ALA A 376 -11.82 -3.66 7.78
CA ALA A 376 -13.07 -2.89 7.60
C ALA A 376 -14.25 -3.56 8.32
N VAL A 377 -15.38 -2.87 8.46
CA VAL A 377 -16.70 -3.51 8.63
C VAL A 377 -17.29 -3.84 7.26
N VAL A 378 -17.50 -5.12 6.98
CA VAL A 378 -17.80 -5.63 5.63
C VAL A 378 -19.07 -6.46 5.56
N ASP A 379 -19.64 -6.57 4.35
CA ASP A 379 -20.66 -7.58 4.02
C ASP A 379 -20.19 -8.99 4.42
N PRO A 380 -21.10 -9.94 4.76
CA PRO A 380 -20.73 -11.27 5.25
C PRO A 380 -19.66 -11.98 4.38
N PRO A 381 -18.39 -12.07 4.83
CA PRO A 381 -17.29 -12.42 3.94
C PRO A 381 -17.08 -13.94 3.77
N VAL A 382 -17.96 -14.76 4.36
CA VAL A 382 -17.89 -16.22 4.36
C VAL A 382 -19.28 -16.80 4.03
N PRO A 383 -19.40 -17.76 3.09
CA PRO A 383 -20.68 -18.35 2.71
C PRO A 383 -21.50 -18.88 3.91
N GLY A 384 -22.77 -18.53 3.94
CA GLY A 384 -23.72 -18.96 4.97
C GLY A 384 -23.79 -18.07 6.20
N VAL A 385 -22.86 -17.11 6.38
CA VAL A 385 -22.97 -16.04 7.39
C VAL A 385 -24.00 -15.01 6.91
N ALA A 386 -24.81 -14.49 7.83
CA ALA A 386 -25.90 -13.55 7.53
C ALA A 386 -25.77 -12.17 8.21
N VAL A 387 -24.65 -11.94 8.93
CA VAL A 387 -24.34 -10.69 9.63
C VAL A 387 -23.04 -10.08 9.08
N PRO A 388 -22.91 -8.73 9.04
CA PRO A 388 -21.65 -8.07 8.72
C PRO A 388 -20.50 -8.53 9.61
N ALA A 389 -19.27 -8.40 9.15
CA ALA A 389 -18.08 -8.74 9.93
C ALA A 389 -17.18 -7.51 10.12
N ALA A 390 -16.75 -7.24 11.35
CA ALA A 390 -15.69 -6.30 11.63
C ALA A 390 -14.35 -7.05 11.59
N MET A 391 -13.62 -6.90 10.48
CA MET A 391 -12.45 -7.71 10.15
C MET A 391 -11.18 -6.99 10.61
N VAL A 392 -10.64 -7.41 11.77
CA VAL A 392 -9.44 -6.82 12.38
C VAL A 392 -8.20 -7.60 11.98
N GLY A 393 -7.29 -6.97 11.26
CA GLY A 393 -6.06 -7.60 10.79
C GLY A 393 -5.08 -7.80 11.94
N THR A 394 -4.86 -9.06 12.33
CA THR A 394 -3.89 -9.46 13.37
C THR A 394 -2.49 -9.66 12.82
N SER A 395 -2.37 -9.63 11.50
CA SER A 395 -1.16 -9.91 10.73
C SER A 395 -1.43 -9.63 9.26
N GLU A 396 -0.36 -9.41 8.51
CA GLU A 396 -0.38 -9.10 7.09
C GLU A 396 0.48 -10.08 6.27
N ARG A 397 0.46 -9.92 4.95
CA ARG A 397 1.25 -10.74 4.02
C ARG A 397 2.50 -10.01 3.57
N GLY A 398 3.64 -10.68 3.70
CA GLY A 398 4.90 -10.17 3.19
C GLY A 398 4.86 -9.96 1.69
N VAL A 399 5.63 -8.99 1.20
CA VAL A 399 5.73 -8.65 -0.21
C VAL A 399 7.17 -8.80 -0.66
N ALA A 400 7.41 -9.46 -1.78
CA ALA A 400 8.73 -9.47 -2.41
C ALA A 400 8.62 -9.29 -3.93
N MET A 401 9.52 -8.49 -4.48
CA MET A 401 9.67 -8.30 -5.91
C MET A 401 10.95 -9.01 -6.35
N LEU A 402 10.80 -10.05 -7.17
CA LEU A 402 11.92 -10.83 -7.68
C LEU A 402 12.15 -10.52 -9.16
N ARG A 403 13.41 -10.53 -9.60
CA ARG A 403 13.78 -10.47 -11.01
C ARG A 403 14.28 -11.83 -11.45
N LEU A 404 13.67 -12.39 -12.49
CA LEU A 404 14.27 -13.44 -13.31
C LEU A 404 15.03 -12.76 -14.45
N ALA A 405 16.30 -13.08 -14.64
CA ALA A 405 17.10 -12.54 -15.74
C ALA A 405 17.86 -13.65 -16.47
N VAL A 406 18.05 -13.47 -17.77
CA VAL A 406 18.89 -14.29 -18.64
C VAL A 406 19.70 -13.36 -19.54
N ASP A 407 21.01 -13.58 -19.57
CA ASP A 407 21.97 -12.89 -20.43
C ASP A 407 22.58 -13.86 -21.45
N GLU A 408 22.72 -13.41 -22.68
CA GLU A 408 23.26 -14.13 -23.85
C GLU A 408 24.05 -13.16 -24.74
N HIS A 409 24.91 -13.67 -25.62
CA HIS A 409 25.87 -12.85 -26.39
C HIS A 409 25.28 -12.08 -27.60
N GLY A 410 23.95 -11.94 -27.68
CA GLY A 410 23.27 -11.27 -28.79
C GLY A 410 23.38 -11.99 -30.15
N GLY A 411 23.36 -11.22 -31.24
CA GLY A 411 23.61 -11.70 -32.61
C GLY A 411 22.49 -11.41 -33.63
N HIS A 412 22.68 -11.84 -34.87
CA HIS A 412 21.72 -11.62 -35.96
C HIS A 412 20.61 -12.69 -35.98
N ALA A 413 19.34 -12.28 -36.04
CA ALA A 413 18.19 -13.20 -35.99
C ALA A 413 18.09 -14.22 -37.15
N SER A 414 18.92 -14.11 -38.20
CA SER A 414 19.03 -15.11 -39.27
C SER A 414 19.83 -16.36 -38.88
N THR A 415 20.67 -16.26 -37.84
CA THR A 415 21.51 -17.35 -37.32
C THR A 415 21.32 -17.52 -35.81
N PRO A 416 20.11 -17.84 -35.32
CA PRO A 416 19.83 -17.91 -33.88
C PRO A 416 20.53 -19.09 -33.18
N PRO A 417 20.97 -18.93 -31.93
CA PRO A 417 21.42 -20.06 -31.11
C PRO A 417 20.24 -21.00 -30.83
N ARG A 418 20.54 -22.26 -30.46
CA ARG A 418 19.53 -23.32 -30.29
C ARG A 418 18.43 -22.99 -29.26
N MET A 419 18.67 -22.02 -28.37
CA MET A 419 17.69 -21.50 -27.40
C MET A 419 18.15 -20.12 -26.88
N PRO A 420 17.72 -18.99 -27.48
CA PRO A 420 18.13 -17.64 -27.06
C PRO A 420 17.50 -17.21 -25.71
N ALA A 421 17.99 -16.11 -25.13
CA ALA A 421 17.57 -15.59 -23.81
C ALA A 421 16.04 -15.49 -23.65
N THR A 422 15.34 -15.02 -24.69
CA THR A 422 13.86 -14.96 -24.75
C THR A 422 13.19 -16.33 -24.57
N ALA A 423 13.73 -17.38 -25.18
CA ALA A 423 13.20 -18.74 -25.07
C ALA A 423 13.56 -19.40 -23.73
N ILE A 424 14.73 -19.07 -23.15
CA ILE A 424 15.12 -19.50 -21.80
C ILE A 424 14.17 -18.87 -20.77
N LEU A 425 13.99 -17.54 -20.84
CA LEU A 425 13.10 -16.80 -19.95
C LEU A 425 11.65 -17.26 -20.08
N ALA A 426 11.13 -17.45 -21.30
CA ALA A 426 9.76 -17.96 -21.50
C ALA A 426 9.56 -19.34 -20.85
N ARG A 427 10.53 -20.25 -20.96
CA ARG A 427 10.52 -21.54 -20.24
C ARG A 427 10.60 -21.36 -18.72
N ALA A 428 11.39 -20.40 -18.24
CA ALA A 428 11.49 -20.08 -16.81
C ALA A 428 10.16 -19.56 -16.25
N VAL A 429 9.50 -18.61 -16.94
CA VAL A 429 8.19 -18.04 -16.59
C VAL A 429 7.11 -19.12 -16.55
N VAL A 430 7.03 -20.00 -17.55
CA VAL A 430 6.07 -21.11 -17.59
C VAL A 430 6.35 -22.17 -16.51
N ARG A 431 7.59 -22.30 -16.05
CA ARG A 431 7.94 -23.16 -14.91
C ARG A 431 7.65 -22.51 -13.55
N ALA A 432 7.91 -21.20 -13.42
CA ALA A 432 7.66 -20.41 -12.22
C ALA A 432 6.16 -20.32 -11.90
N SER A 433 5.29 -20.06 -12.89
CA SER A 433 3.83 -20.05 -12.70
C SER A 433 3.23 -21.42 -12.36
N ARG A 434 3.99 -22.50 -12.58
CA ARG A 434 3.64 -23.87 -12.18
C ARG A 434 4.23 -24.28 -10.83
N ALA A 435 4.96 -23.39 -10.14
CA ALA A 435 5.43 -23.63 -8.79
C ALA A 435 4.27 -23.93 -7.82
N ARG A 436 4.58 -24.65 -6.74
CA ARG A 436 3.62 -25.01 -5.69
C ARG A 436 4.25 -24.68 -4.35
N PHE A 437 3.72 -23.65 -3.72
CA PHE A 437 4.08 -23.23 -2.38
C PHE A 437 3.31 -24.06 -1.33
N PRO A 438 3.76 -24.13 -0.08
CA PRO A 438 3.01 -24.76 0.99
C PRO A 438 1.65 -24.08 1.18
N GLU A 439 0.58 -24.87 1.21
CA GLU A 439 -0.74 -24.43 1.66
C GLU A 439 -0.88 -24.73 3.17
N ARG A 440 -1.38 -23.76 3.94
CA ARG A 440 -1.63 -23.88 5.40
C ARG A 440 -2.84 -23.01 5.77
N LEU A 441 -3.68 -23.50 6.68
CA LEU A 441 -4.57 -22.62 7.45
C LEU A 441 -3.78 -22.15 8.67
N THR A 442 -3.68 -20.84 8.89
CA THR A 442 -2.96 -20.29 10.04
C THR A 442 -3.86 -20.26 11.28
N PRO A 443 -3.32 -20.13 12.51
CA PRO A 443 -4.16 -20.02 13.71
C PRO A 443 -5.20 -18.90 13.60
N THR A 444 -4.81 -17.78 13.00
CA THR A 444 -5.71 -16.67 12.66
C THR A 444 -6.80 -17.08 11.68
N THR A 445 -6.47 -17.74 10.56
CA THR A 445 -7.50 -18.20 9.60
C THR A 445 -8.46 -19.20 10.24
N VAL A 446 -7.96 -20.09 11.10
CA VAL A 446 -8.81 -21.04 11.86
C VAL A 446 -9.72 -20.28 12.84
N ARG A 447 -9.21 -19.31 13.61
CA ARG A 447 -10.03 -18.49 14.51
C ARG A 447 -11.09 -17.70 13.74
N MET A 448 -10.71 -17.08 12.62
CA MET A 448 -11.61 -16.36 11.71
C MET A 448 -12.79 -17.25 11.25
N LEU A 449 -12.49 -18.43 10.69
CA LEU A 449 -13.50 -19.36 10.20
C LEU A 449 -14.42 -19.86 11.34
N ARG A 450 -13.88 -20.07 12.55
CA ARG A 450 -14.69 -20.49 13.71
C ARG A 450 -15.60 -19.38 14.23
N THR A 451 -15.07 -18.16 14.38
CA THR A 451 -15.84 -16.98 14.81
C THR A 451 -16.98 -16.69 13.83
N LEU A 452 -16.68 -16.51 12.55
CA LEU A 452 -17.69 -16.25 11.53
C LEU A 452 -18.65 -17.45 11.37
N GLY A 453 -18.13 -18.67 11.42
CA GLY A 453 -18.89 -19.91 11.35
C GLY A 453 -19.93 -20.10 12.47
N ALA A 454 -19.72 -19.49 13.65
CA ALA A 454 -20.71 -19.50 14.74
C ALA A 454 -21.97 -18.69 14.39
N HIS A 455 -21.89 -17.77 13.43
CA HIS A 455 -23.01 -16.97 12.90
C HIS A 455 -23.48 -17.46 11.52
N ALA A 456 -22.99 -18.61 11.05
CA ALA A 456 -23.45 -19.23 9.81
C ALA A 456 -24.70 -20.10 10.01
N ARG A 457 -25.47 -20.26 8.92
CA ARG A 457 -26.46 -21.34 8.76
C ARG A 457 -25.80 -22.68 8.43
N GLU A 458 -26.51 -23.78 8.66
CA GLU A 458 -26.07 -25.10 8.18
C GLU A 458 -26.15 -25.19 6.64
N PRO A 459 -25.31 -26.02 5.98
CA PRO A 459 -24.25 -26.88 6.55
C PRO A 459 -22.92 -26.14 6.84
N TYR A 460 -22.84 -24.83 6.55
CA TYR A 460 -21.61 -24.06 6.70
C TYR A 460 -21.16 -23.95 8.16
N ARG A 461 -22.11 -23.78 9.10
CA ARG A 461 -21.85 -23.78 10.56
C ARG A 461 -21.11 -25.05 11.01
N ALA A 462 -21.60 -26.24 10.67
CA ALA A 462 -20.97 -27.51 11.04
C ALA A 462 -19.55 -27.70 10.45
N LEU A 463 -19.26 -27.11 9.30
CA LEU A 463 -17.94 -27.12 8.66
C LEU A 463 -16.97 -26.10 9.28
N LEU A 464 -17.41 -24.84 9.41
CA LEU A 464 -16.59 -23.70 9.78
C LEU A 464 -16.23 -23.67 11.27
N THR A 465 -17.15 -24.05 12.16
CA THR A 465 -16.90 -24.12 13.61
C THR A 465 -15.87 -25.20 14.00
N ARG A 466 -15.59 -26.14 13.08
CA ARG A 466 -14.61 -27.24 13.19
C ARG A 466 -13.41 -27.05 12.25
N ALA A 467 -13.05 -25.79 11.93
CA ALA A 467 -12.01 -25.48 10.94
C ALA A 467 -10.59 -25.98 11.29
N ASP A 468 -10.34 -26.29 12.56
CA ASP A 468 -9.18 -27.02 13.05
C ASP A 468 -9.16 -28.47 12.54
N VAL A 469 -10.21 -29.24 12.84
CA VAL A 469 -10.31 -30.66 12.48
C VAL A 469 -10.51 -30.85 10.97
N LEU A 470 -11.34 -30.00 10.35
CA LEU A 470 -11.68 -30.08 8.92
C LEU A 470 -10.72 -29.29 8.02
N SER A 471 -9.58 -28.84 8.56
CA SER A 471 -8.52 -28.11 7.85
C SER A 471 -8.13 -28.72 6.49
N PRO A 472 -7.94 -30.06 6.32
CA PRO A 472 -7.63 -30.65 5.02
C PRO A 472 -8.75 -30.52 3.97
N VAL A 473 -10.02 -30.43 4.40
CA VAL A 473 -11.18 -30.24 3.52
C VAL A 473 -11.33 -28.77 3.17
N LEU A 474 -11.30 -27.88 4.17
CA LEU A 474 -11.36 -26.43 3.98
C LEU A 474 -10.25 -25.92 3.06
N ARG A 475 -9.02 -26.42 3.23
CA ARG A 475 -7.91 -26.09 2.31
C ARG A 475 -8.21 -26.44 0.86
N ARG A 476 -8.87 -27.57 0.57
CA ARG A 476 -9.25 -27.94 -0.81
C ARG A 476 -10.33 -27.02 -1.38
N ILE A 477 -11.30 -26.63 -0.55
CA ILE A 477 -12.36 -25.68 -0.92
C ILE A 477 -11.75 -24.30 -1.22
N MET A 478 -10.93 -23.78 -0.30
CA MET A 478 -10.28 -22.48 -0.43
C MET A 478 -9.22 -22.46 -1.54
N ALA A 479 -8.52 -23.58 -1.80
CA ALA A 479 -7.57 -23.69 -2.91
C ALA A 479 -8.21 -23.57 -4.31
N ALA A 480 -9.54 -23.70 -4.42
CA ALA A 480 -10.28 -23.69 -5.68
C ALA A 480 -10.74 -22.29 -6.14
N ASN A 481 -10.84 -21.31 -5.23
CA ASN A 481 -11.15 -19.90 -5.55
C ASN A 481 -9.88 -19.04 -5.35
N PRO A 482 -9.52 -18.11 -6.27
CA PRO A 482 -8.23 -17.40 -6.20
C PRO A 482 -8.02 -16.54 -4.93
N GLU A 483 -9.05 -15.86 -4.45
CA GLU A 483 -9.00 -14.97 -3.27
C GLU A 483 -8.79 -15.78 -1.99
N THR A 484 -9.64 -16.78 -1.76
CA THR A 484 -9.52 -17.69 -0.61
C THR A 484 -8.24 -18.52 -0.67
N ARG A 485 -7.74 -18.86 -1.87
CA ARG A 485 -6.42 -19.47 -2.05
C ARG A 485 -5.29 -18.55 -1.57
N ALA A 486 -5.35 -17.26 -1.85
CA ALA A 486 -4.34 -16.30 -1.43
C ALA A 486 -4.20 -16.24 0.11
N THR A 487 -5.30 -16.44 0.86
CA THR A 487 -5.26 -16.48 2.34
C THR A 487 -4.48 -17.68 2.91
N ILE A 488 -4.30 -18.77 2.15
CA ILE A 488 -3.71 -20.03 2.64
C ILE A 488 -2.36 -20.40 2.02
N THR A 489 -1.84 -19.67 1.03
CA THR A 489 -0.55 -20.01 0.39
C THR A 489 0.13 -18.85 -0.29
N THR A 490 1.46 -18.85 -0.33
CA THR A 490 2.27 -17.89 -1.10
C THR A 490 1.86 -17.87 -2.56
N THR A 491 1.66 -16.68 -3.10
CA THR A 491 1.25 -16.44 -4.49
C THR A 491 2.33 -15.64 -5.20
N ALA A 492 2.84 -16.17 -6.32
CA ALA A 492 3.85 -15.53 -7.16
C ALA A 492 3.29 -15.36 -8.58
N SER A 493 3.31 -14.13 -9.11
CA SER A 493 2.78 -13.78 -10.43
C SER A 493 3.80 -12.97 -11.22
N VAL A 494 3.91 -13.24 -12.53
CA VAL A 494 4.80 -12.48 -13.41
C VAL A 494 4.05 -11.24 -13.90
N THR A 495 4.51 -10.05 -13.52
CA THR A 495 3.82 -8.78 -13.73
C THR A 495 4.41 -7.92 -14.84
N ARG A 496 5.66 -8.20 -15.25
CA ARG A 496 6.37 -7.45 -16.31
C ARG A 496 7.33 -8.39 -17.05
N LEU A 497 7.44 -8.20 -18.36
CA LEU A 497 8.41 -8.87 -19.24
C LEU A 497 9.12 -7.81 -20.08
N ARG A 498 10.43 -7.96 -20.28
CA ARG A 498 11.25 -7.09 -21.15
C ARG A 498 12.34 -7.92 -21.84
N ALA A 499 12.48 -7.82 -23.16
CA ALA A 499 13.59 -8.44 -23.90
C ALA A 499 13.78 -7.80 -25.27
N GLY A 500 15.03 -7.55 -25.66
CA GLY A 500 15.41 -7.05 -26.99
C GLY A 500 15.09 -5.57 -27.23
N THR A 501 15.70 -5.03 -28.31
CA THR A 501 15.62 -3.61 -28.71
C THR A 501 15.29 -3.41 -30.19
N ALA A 502 15.54 -4.41 -31.05
CA ALA A 502 15.27 -4.37 -32.48
C ALA A 502 14.72 -5.72 -32.99
N ALA A 503 13.82 -5.69 -33.98
CA ALA A 503 13.09 -6.88 -34.45
C ALA A 503 13.95 -7.90 -35.24
N ASN A 504 15.14 -7.51 -35.70
CA ASN A 504 16.08 -8.32 -36.47
C ASN A 504 17.33 -8.76 -35.68
N ALA A 505 17.41 -8.39 -34.39
CA ALA A 505 18.50 -8.73 -33.48
C ALA A 505 18.04 -9.73 -32.42
N ILE A 506 18.97 -10.60 -32.00
CA ILE A 506 18.75 -11.52 -30.87
C ILE A 506 18.94 -10.72 -29.58
N ALA A 507 17.98 -10.80 -28.67
CA ALA A 507 18.05 -10.11 -27.39
C ALA A 507 19.24 -10.62 -26.56
N GLU A 508 20.19 -9.72 -26.27
CA GLU A 508 21.31 -9.93 -25.34
C GLU A 508 20.81 -10.20 -23.92
N ARG A 509 19.75 -9.50 -23.50
CA ARG A 509 19.14 -9.65 -22.17
C ARG A 509 17.63 -9.85 -22.24
N ALA A 510 17.12 -10.73 -21.39
CA ALA A 510 15.69 -10.95 -21.19
C ALA A 510 15.37 -11.00 -19.68
N GLU A 511 14.41 -10.19 -19.24
CA GLU A 511 13.99 -10.07 -17.84
C GLU A 511 12.49 -10.30 -17.63
N ALA A 512 12.14 -10.89 -16.48
CA ALA A 512 10.78 -10.98 -15.97
C ALA A 512 10.72 -10.51 -14.51
N THR A 513 9.75 -9.66 -14.18
CA THR A 513 9.47 -9.25 -12.80
C THR A 513 8.39 -10.16 -12.21
N VAL A 514 8.64 -10.72 -11.03
CA VAL A 514 7.72 -11.59 -10.29
C VAL A 514 7.31 -10.88 -9.01
N ASN A 515 6.04 -10.47 -8.91
CA ASN A 515 5.47 -10.01 -7.65
C ASN A 515 5.06 -11.23 -6.82
N VAL A 516 5.52 -11.28 -5.57
CA VAL A 516 5.24 -12.35 -4.62
C VAL A 516 4.53 -11.75 -3.41
N ARG A 517 3.39 -12.32 -3.05
CA ARG A 517 2.76 -12.13 -1.74
C ARG A 517 2.97 -13.41 -0.93
N LEU A 518 3.66 -13.29 0.20
CA LEU A 518 4.10 -14.40 1.03
C LEU A 518 3.01 -14.78 2.04
N ALA A 519 2.87 -16.08 2.32
CA ALA A 519 2.06 -16.57 3.43
C ALA A 519 2.94 -16.81 4.67
N GLN A 520 2.35 -16.65 5.86
CA GLN A 520 3.02 -16.84 7.15
C GLN A 520 3.78 -18.18 7.23
N GLY A 521 5.01 -18.14 7.71
CA GLY A 521 5.89 -19.31 7.78
C GLY A 521 6.42 -19.80 6.41
N THR A 522 6.53 -18.89 5.43
CA THR A 522 7.30 -19.07 4.19
C THR A 522 8.18 -17.84 3.99
N SER A 523 9.50 -18.01 3.95
CA SER A 523 10.45 -16.90 3.77
C SER A 523 10.67 -16.52 2.29
N ILE A 524 11.25 -15.35 2.02
CA ILE A 524 11.77 -14.96 0.70
C ILE A 524 12.83 -15.98 0.23
N ALA A 525 13.68 -16.47 1.14
CA ALA A 525 14.64 -17.53 0.84
C ALA A 525 13.95 -18.85 0.42
N ASP A 526 12.85 -19.23 1.07
CA ASP A 526 12.02 -20.37 0.65
C ASP A 526 11.41 -20.16 -0.73
N VAL A 527 10.95 -18.94 -1.04
CA VAL A 527 10.40 -18.60 -2.35
C VAL A 527 11.45 -18.74 -3.44
N VAL A 528 12.64 -18.14 -3.27
CA VAL A 528 13.75 -18.26 -4.23
C VAL A 528 14.14 -19.74 -4.41
N ARG A 529 14.25 -20.50 -3.32
CA ARG A 529 14.55 -21.94 -3.32
C ARG A 529 13.49 -22.77 -4.06
N ILE A 530 12.20 -22.46 -3.88
CA ILE A 530 11.09 -23.12 -4.57
C ILE A 530 11.08 -22.77 -6.06
N LEU A 531 11.26 -21.49 -6.41
CA LEU A 531 11.30 -21.03 -7.80
C LEU A 531 12.50 -21.62 -8.55
N ARG A 532 13.70 -21.64 -7.95
CA ARG A 532 14.90 -22.27 -8.56
C ARG A 532 14.68 -23.76 -8.85
N ARG A 533 14.05 -24.49 -7.91
CA ARG A 533 13.67 -25.92 -8.07
C ARG A 533 12.54 -26.16 -9.08
N ALA A 534 11.70 -25.16 -9.35
CA ALA A 534 10.70 -25.21 -10.42
C ALA A 534 11.33 -24.88 -11.79
N ILE A 535 12.14 -23.82 -11.86
CA ILE A 535 12.75 -23.28 -13.08
C ILE A 535 13.78 -24.24 -13.68
N ARG A 536 14.63 -24.90 -12.89
CA ARG A 536 15.58 -25.95 -13.33
C ARG A 536 16.34 -25.58 -14.63
N ASP A 537 16.94 -24.41 -14.63
CA ASP A 537 17.81 -23.90 -15.70
C ASP A 537 18.75 -22.89 -15.03
N GLU A 538 20.04 -23.20 -14.92
CA GLU A 538 20.99 -22.44 -14.08
C GLU A 538 21.41 -21.10 -14.70
N ARG A 539 21.11 -20.91 -15.99
CA ARG A 539 21.27 -19.66 -16.75
C ARG A 539 20.21 -18.61 -16.41
N VAL A 540 19.28 -18.93 -15.51
CA VAL A 540 18.26 -17.99 -15.02
C VAL A 540 18.70 -17.48 -13.65
N ALA A 541 19.19 -16.24 -13.61
CA ALA A 541 19.38 -15.51 -12.37
C ALA A 541 18.03 -15.26 -11.68
N ILE A 542 18.03 -15.26 -10.34
CA ILE A 542 16.84 -14.98 -9.52
C ILE A 542 17.28 -14.00 -8.43
N ASP A 543 17.07 -12.70 -8.68
CA ASP A 543 17.47 -11.64 -7.77
C ASP A 543 16.27 -11.24 -6.89
N VAL A 544 16.52 -10.93 -5.61
CA VAL A 544 15.57 -10.20 -4.77
C VAL A 544 15.81 -8.71 -5.01
N VAL A 545 14.82 -8.00 -5.56
CA VAL A 545 14.93 -6.56 -5.85
C VAL A 545 14.62 -5.74 -4.61
N HIS A 546 13.53 -6.11 -3.92
CA HIS A 546 13.15 -5.63 -2.60
C HIS A 546 12.12 -6.57 -1.99
N GLY A 547 11.93 -6.52 -0.68
CA GLY A 547 10.82 -7.19 -0.01
C GLY A 547 10.93 -7.23 1.51
N HIS A 548 9.84 -7.68 2.14
CA HIS A 548 9.75 -7.96 3.56
C HIS A 548 8.96 -9.26 3.80
N GLU A 549 9.24 -9.93 4.90
CA GLU A 549 8.55 -11.16 5.30
C GLU A 549 7.14 -10.88 5.84
N ALA A 550 6.28 -11.91 5.88
CA ALA A 550 4.96 -11.77 6.50
C ALA A 550 5.09 -11.42 7.99
N SER A 551 4.23 -10.53 8.48
CA SER A 551 4.33 -10.02 9.86
C SER A 551 4.15 -11.13 10.90
N PRO A 552 4.64 -10.92 12.14
CA PRO A 552 4.17 -11.66 13.30
C PRO A 552 2.63 -11.63 13.39
N THR A 553 2.07 -12.66 14.03
CA THR A 553 0.66 -12.70 14.40
C THR A 553 0.46 -12.12 15.78
N SER A 554 -0.16 -10.94 15.84
CA SER A 554 -0.54 -10.29 17.07
C SER A 554 -1.52 -11.16 17.88
N PRO A 555 -1.37 -11.26 19.21
CA PRO A 555 -2.35 -11.91 20.07
C PRO A 555 -3.69 -11.16 20.03
N THR A 556 -4.76 -11.80 20.52
CA THR A 556 -6.15 -11.31 20.38
C THR A 556 -6.84 -11.32 21.74
N ASP A 557 -6.18 -10.58 22.64
CA ASP A 557 -6.43 -10.40 24.07
C ASP A 557 -5.78 -9.08 24.53
N GLY A 558 -6.06 -8.67 25.77
CA GLY A 558 -5.45 -7.50 26.39
C GLY A 558 -5.99 -6.17 25.87
N ARG A 559 -5.72 -5.08 26.60
CA ARG A 559 -6.49 -3.82 26.50
C ARG A 559 -6.65 -3.25 25.09
N GLY A 560 -5.67 -3.39 24.19
CA GLY A 560 -5.80 -2.93 22.82
C GLY A 560 -6.85 -3.71 22.01
N TRP A 561 -6.84 -5.04 22.13
CA TRP A 561 -7.89 -5.87 21.53
C TRP A 561 -9.24 -5.64 22.21
N ASP A 562 -9.25 -5.54 23.54
CA ASP A 562 -10.47 -5.37 24.32
C ASP A 562 -11.14 -4.00 24.05
N ALA A 563 -10.35 -2.94 23.83
CA ALA A 563 -10.83 -1.62 23.44
C ALA A 563 -11.38 -1.61 21.99
N ILE A 564 -10.69 -2.26 21.05
CA ILE A 564 -11.18 -2.47 19.67
C ILE A 564 -12.51 -3.24 19.69
N VAL A 565 -12.65 -4.26 20.55
CA VAL A 565 -13.91 -5.00 20.77
C VAL A 565 -15.00 -4.09 21.36
N ALA A 566 -14.70 -3.31 22.40
CA ALA A 566 -15.66 -2.44 23.06
C ALA A 566 -16.18 -1.32 22.14
N ALA A 567 -15.29 -0.65 21.39
CA ALA A 567 -15.63 0.37 20.41
C ALA A 567 -16.50 -0.21 19.28
N THR A 568 -16.12 -1.38 18.75
CA THR A 568 -16.87 -2.06 17.68
C THR A 568 -18.25 -2.49 18.14
N ALA A 569 -18.38 -3.05 19.34
CA ALA A 569 -19.66 -3.44 19.93
C ALA A 569 -20.58 -2.24 20.28
N ARG A 570 -20.07 -0.99 20.23
CA ARG A 570 -20.86 0.23 20.41
C ARG A 570 -21.32 0.86 19.10
N GLU A 571 -20.39 1.11 18.18
CA GLU A 571 -20.72 1.81 16.92
C GLU A 571 -21.17 0.86 15.80
N HIS A 572 -20.86 -0.44 15.90
CA HIS A 572 -21.22 -1.49 14.93
C HIS A 572 -21.90 -2.72 15.58
N PRO A 573 -22.97 -2.56 16.40
CA PRO A 573 -23.53 -3.62 17.24
C PRO A 573 -24.15 -4.80 16.48
N GLY A 574 -24.36 -4.68 15.16
CA GLY A 574 -24.83 -5.77 14.29
C GLY A 574 -23.70 -6.59 13.63
N ALA A 575 -22.44 -6.18 13.79
CA ALA A 575 -21.29 -6.84 13.16
C ALA A 575 -20.60 -7.83 14.11
N VAL A 576 -20.22 -9.01 13.59
CA VAL A 576 -19.34 -9.93 14.33
C VAL A 576 -17.89 -9.52 14.15
N LEU A 577 -17.19 -9.19 15.24
CA LEU A 577 -15.76 -8.92 15.17
C LEU A 577 -14.99 -10.22 15.01
N SER A 578 -14.13 -10.27 13.99
CA SER A 578 -13.28 -11.41 13.69
C SER A 578 -11.83 -10.96 13.45
N PRO A 579 -10.84 -11.63 14.05
CA PRO A 579 -9.46 -11.50 13.57
C PRO A 579 -9.37 -12.07 12.16
N TYR A 580 -8.49 -11.52 11.33
CA TYR A 580 -8.11 -12.10 10.04
C TYR A 580 -6.63 -11.83 9.70
N VAL A 581 -6.18 -12.41 8.58
CA VAL A 581 -4.88 -12.14 7.96
C VAL A 581 -5.11 -11.20 6.77
N MET A 582 -4.55 -10.00 6.82
CA MET A 582 -4.64 -9.02 5.74
C MET A 582 -3.84 -9.48 4.52
N LEU A 583 -4.40 -9.31 3.31
CA LEU A 583 -3.77 -9.76 2.06
C LEU A 583 -2.81 -8.73 1.45
N GLY A 584 -3.00 -7.45 1.78
CA GLY A 584 -2.02 -6.39 1.58
C GLY A 584 -0.93 -6.38 2.66
N ALA A 585 -0.20 -5.28 2.69
CA ALA A 585 0.77 -4.88 3.72
C ALA A 585 0.45 -3.42 4.06
N SER A 586 0.80 -2.96 5.27
CA SER A 586 0.59 -1.57 5.71
C SER A 586 1.75 -1.11 6.60
N ASP A 587 1.82 0.18 6.94
CA ASP A 587 2.96 0.71 7.72
C ASP A 587 3.05 0.15 9.15
N GLY A 588 1.96 -0.40 9.69
CA GLY A 588 1.93 -1.19 10.92
C GLY A 588 2.88 -2.39 10.94
N ARG A 589 3.33 -2.89 9.78
CA ARG A 589 4.47 -3.83 9.68
C ARG A 589 5.70 -3.35 10.44
N HIS A 590 5.91 -2.04 10.52
CA HIS A 590 7.05 -1.44 11.22
C HIS A 590 6.86 -1.43 12.74
N ALA A 591 5.62 -1.24 13.23
CA ALA A 591 5.27 -1.17 14.64
C ALA A 591 5.57 -2.44 15.47
N HIS A 592 5.75 -3.59 14.81
CA HIS A 592 6.24 -4.82 15.45
C HIS A 592 7.65 -4.69 16.08
N ARG A 593 8.36 -3.56 15.89
CA ARG A 593 9.59 -3.20 16.61
C ARG A 593 9.35 -2.72 18.05
N VAL A 594 8.15 -2.23 18.37
CA VAL A 594 7.84 -1.55 19.64
C VAL A 594 6.65 -2.15 20.41
N THR A 595 5.95 -3.14 19.82
CA THR A 595 4.92 -3.96 20.49
C THR A 595 4.72 -5.30 19.76
N ASP A 596 4.25 -6.33 20.46
CA ASP A 596 3.77 -7.58 19.86
C ASP A 596 2.33 -7.44 19.31
N ARG A 597 1.62 -6.36 19.66
CA ARG A 597 0.18 -6.16 19.45
C ARG A 597 -0.13 -5.13 18.37
N VAL A 598 0.12 -5.48 17.11
CA VAL A 598 -0.24 -4.63 15.96
C VAL A 598 -1.57 -5.08 15.35
N TYR A 599 -2.56 -4.20 15.34
CA TYR A 599 -3.88 -4.40 14.75
C TYR A 599 -4.06 -3.49 13.52
N ARG A 600 -4.91 -3.92 12.58
CA ARG A 600 -5.20 -3.24 11.31
C ARG A 600 -6.71 -3.16 11.13
N PHE A 601 -7.30 -1.99 11.33
CA PHE A 601 -8.75 -1.82 11.30
C PHE A 601 -9.21 -0.35 11.11
N THR A 602 -9.58 -0.03 9.87
CA THR A 602 -10.41 1.13 9.55
C THR A 602 -11.86 0.84 10.02
N PRO A 603 -12.48 1.72 10.82
CA PRO A 603 -13.77 1.46 11.44
C PRO A 603 -14.98 1.78 10.53
N PHE A 604 -14.78 1.78 9.22
CA PHE A 604 -15.77 2.18 8.22
C PHE A 604 -16.61 0.99 7.73
N VAL A 605 -17.86 1.25 7.36
CA VAL A 605 -18.73 0.26 6.71
C VAL A 605 -18.45 0.25 5.21
N LEU A 606 -17.56 -0.63 4.76
CA LEU A 606 -17.14 -0.75 3.36
C LEU A 606 -17.84 -1.93 2.71
N THR A 607 -18.88 -1.65 1.92
CA THR A 607 -19.55 -2.62 1.06
C THR A 607 -18.59 -3.17 0.00
N SER A 608 -18.95 -4.27 -0.64
CA SER A 608 -18.15 -4.94 -1.66
C SER A 608 -17.94 -4.07 -2.92
N GLU A 609 -18.78 -3.06 -3.11
CA GLU A 609 -18.57 -2.01 -4.11
C GLU A 609 -17.53 -0.98 -3.64
N LEU A 610 -17.65 -0.45 -2.42
CA LEU A 610 -16.70 0.54 -1.88
C LEU A 610 -15.28 -0.03 -1.77
N ARG A 611 -15.13 -1.30 -1.36
CA ARG A 611 -13.84 -2.00 -1.34
C ARG A 611 -13.25 -2.24 -2.74
N ALA A 612 -14.06 -2.20 -3.80
CA ALA A 612 -13.59 -2.30 -5.18
C ALA A 612 -13.13 -0.94 -5.76
N CYS A 613 -13.36 0.17 -5.03
CA CYS A 613 -12.85 1.50 -5.38
C CYS A 613 -11.46 1.80 -4.80
N LEU A 614 -10.95 0.96 -3.87
CA LEU A 614 -9.59 1.07 -3.32
C LEU A 614 -8.54 0.99 -4.43
N HIS A 615 -7.59 1.92 -4.43
CA HIS A 615 -6.61 2.20 -5.49
C HIS A 615 -7.20 2.38 -6.92
N ALA A 616 -8.52 2.41 -7.09
CA ALA A 616 -9.21 2.54 -8.37
C ALA A 616 -9.82 3.95 -8.54
N ARG A 617 -10.67 4.16 -9.55
CA ARG A 617 -11.44 5.39 -9.70
C ARG A 617 -12.71 5.36 -8.83
N ASP A 618 -13.36 6.52 -8.69
CA ASP A 618 -14.63 6.68 -7.98
C ASP A 618 -14.55 6.25 -6.49
N GLU A 619 -13.36 6.41 -5.90
CA GLU A 619 -13.14 6.25 -4.46
C GLU A 619 -13.89 7.34 -3.69
N ARG A 620 -14.60 6.89 -2.66
CA ARG A 620 -15.59 7.66 -1.93
C ARG A 620 -16.02 6.95 -0.66
N ILE A 621 -16.49 7.69 0.34
CA ILE A 621 -17.02 7.14 1.58
C ILE A 621 -18.40 7.74 1.90
N PRO A 622 -19.41 6.94 2.27
CA PRO A 622 -20.69 7.47 2.77
C PRO A 622 -20.46 8.29 4.04
N VAL A 623 -21.09 9.46 4.15
CA VAL A 623 -20.95 10.38 5.30
C VAL A 623 -21.27 9.66 6.60
N GLU A 624 -22.36 8.88 6.66
CA GLU A 624 -22.73 8.12 7.86
C GLU A 624 -21.68 7.06 8.24
N ALA A 625 -21.01 6.44 7.26
CA ALA A 625 -19.96 5.45 7.51
C ALA A 625 -18.70 6.13 8.07
N PHE A 626 -18.33 7.29 7.52
CA PHE A 626 -17.22 8.10 8.01
C PHE A 626 -17.47 8.62 9.43
N GLU A 627 -18.60 9.27 9.69
CA GLU A 627 -18.95 9.78 11.02
C GLU A 627 -19.08 8.68 12.08
N ARG A 628 -19.51 7.47 11.68
CA ARG A 628 -19.49 6.28 12.54
C ARG A 628 -18.08 5.83 12.86
N GLY A 629 -17.15 5.96 11.92
CA GLY A 629 -15.71 5.76 12.15
C GLY A 629 -15.10 6.79 13.11
N VAL A 630 -15.42 8.09 12.96
CA VAL A 630 -15.01 9.15 13.90
C VAL A 630 -15.43 8.79 15.34
N ARG A 631 -16.70 8.40 15.54
CA ARG A 631 -17.18 7.97 16.86
C ARG A 631 -16.46 6.73 17.37
N TRP A 632 -16.11 5.79 16.50
CA TRP A 632 -15.37 4.59 16.87
C TRP A 632 -13.94 4.92 17.34
N TYR A 633 -13.21 5.79 16.63
CA TYR A 633 -11.89 6.27 17.07
C TYR A 633 -11.98 6.99 18.41
N ARG A 634 -13.04 7.78 18.62
CA ARG A 634 -13.32 8.37 19.93
C ARG A 634 -13.51 7.31 21.02
N ARG A 635 -14.27 6.22 20.78
CA ARG A 635 -14.43 5.13 21.76
C ARG A 635 -13.13 4.39 22.06
N LEU A 636 -12.22 4.30 21.10
CA LEU A 636 -10.89 3.75 21.30
C LEU A 636 -10.03 4.66 22.20
N LEU A 637 -10.02 5.97 21.92
CA LEU A 637 -9.29 6.98 22.69
C LEU A 637 -9.83 7.14 24.13
N GLU A 638 -11.15 7.04 24.32
CA GLU A 638 -11.80 7.00 25.64
C GLU A 638 -11.40 5.77 26.49
N ALA A 639 -10.73 4.77 25.90
CA ALA A 639 -10.31 3.53 26.55
C ALA A 639 -8.79 3.37 26.74
N CYS A 640 -7.98 4.41 26.45
CA CYS A 640 -6.51 4.39 26.50
C CYS A 640 -5.91 4.85 27.84
#